data_AF-E6K9F6-F1
#
_entry.id   AF-E6K9F6-F1
#
_cell.length_a   1.000
_cell.length_b   1.000
_cell.length_c   1.000
_cell.angle_alpha   90.00
_cell.angle_beta   90.00
_cell.angle_gamma   90.00
#
_symmetry.space_group_name_H-M   'P 1'
#
loop_
_entity.id
_entity.type
_entity.pdbx_description
1 polymer ?
#
loop_
_entity_poly.entity_id
_entity_poly.type
_entity_poly.pdbx_seq_one_letter_code
_entity_poly.pdbx_strand_id
1 'polypeptide(L)'
;MKTKNLIERLSLFLLALVLTMPTWAQGNNGMEVVSISSAADWKTFCQRVNDNGEPFLNAKLTQDVDLGGEIVMLGSVSYPYSGTFDGQGHTLSFNWNAGEDNQIAPFYYVENATIKNLRTQGKITSKGYSLSGMVYAAFGTTTLTGCISDVDITGGGGGWNDSKAAGMVQAVADGASVTITDCLVKGSITDNADEDYRAMAGFVFSNSGTYTLTRCLYVGKNNATNNGYSKTFGKDGYGATFTDCYYLNTCGKVQGEQVTAERLKSGEMAKLLQGDRTDNVWGQTLGTDLEPLPTTDATKRVYEVKFTYNGEVKATRYANSGKTVELPTAEELLGTGYNPKMTYTLNFGNFTATTPVTEDKSVDVTVTGTFDIATAADWKEFCALVNGGQTTLNAKMTADVDLGTDIAKVGTANKPYAGTFDGQNHVLTVNWDAGSVNNIAPFGRVNGATIKNLRTEGSIRSDGYYLSGLIDEAYGGSNTVANCVSAVNITSSYTSDRCGAGGLISYIFPSARVTINDCLVKGSIDATTEKGQKGMGGFVYSQNGTCTLTRCLYAGTNNADNSNNNCYTFAPTNTSGATTTLNNCYYLNTCGKVQGEPVTKEQLKNGYVAHKLQGTREETVWGQKLGTDNEPQLTAEAAKRVYEVKFTYNGKEVASRYANRGGNVGTLPTPQEILGVAYNTANTYKLVFADGFYAEYPIYADRTVAVDVIVNNMCEIATKEDWKKFGDLVRSGERNLNAKLTADLNLGTDILKIGSESTSYSGTFDGQGHTITIDWNGYGGGYFALFPFVTDATIKNLRVTGQMTTDAPMGVFALNADGNTTFSGCVSDVKITNGNTNSSYCAAGMVLSAYSKGKITFKDCIVSGDLNGTTDNSKQNMGGFVCSQADDATCTFDNCLYTGTNNSKGGYAFAPNPTLNNCYYLNPCGKAQGERIVEKQLASGEVAYKLQGDRTDSCHWAQVLGEWPGLYRETDKAKPNYVYYNKENNGWTCDDFRLTDGQSLPIGLDFTATKATYDRTLAAGKATLCLPYELPVQGFKAYTLADRQESRTAVHFKEVNGTLGAYRPYLLVADGTPQLGGENLQVKADRSSIVLSAGNYYFKGAVHDVVNWWLTSDHAYILQADGLFHKVTSNNPSVTVPAYRAYISYNSHEGAKRLSIVFDGETTGIYGTTDGTTDGATDGAADGAVYNLQGQRVADRLDDSVRRQIPTGVYIVNGRKVVVK
;
A
#
# COMPACT_ATOMS: atom_id res chain seq x y z
N MET A 1 14.51 -41.05 32.30
CA MET A 1 14.41 -40.35 33.59
C MET A 1 14.99 -41.26 34.67
N LYS A 2 15.95 -40.76 35.46
CA LYS A 2 16.59 -41.32 36.68
C LYS A 2 17.37 -42.65 36.60
N THR A 3 18.70 -42.54 36.49
CA THR A 3 19.70 -42.86 37.56
C THR A 3 21.14 -42.62 37.05
N LYS A 4 21.57 -41.36 37.09
CA LYS A 4 22.99 -40.94 37.13
C LYS A 4 23.26 -40.55 38.58
N ASN A 5 24.00 -41.35 39.37
CA ASN A 5 24.64 -40.93 40.64
C ASN A 5 25.40 -42.06 41.39
N LEU A 6 26.20 -42.89 40.71
CA LEU A 6 27.07 -43.86 41.43
C LEU A 6 28.50 -44.02 40.88
N ILE A 7 28.79 -43.57 39.66
CA ILE A 7 30.13 -43.75 39.05
C ILE A 7 31.04 -42.53 39.28
N GLU A 8 30.50 -41.32 39.46
CA GLU A 8 31.30 -40.11 39.75
C GLU A 8 31.89 -40.09 41.18
N ARG A 9 31.42 -40.94 42.11
CA ARG A 9 31.95 -41.02 43.49
C ARG A 9 32.98 -42.13 43.71
N LEU A 10 33.15 -43.08 42.78
CA LEU A 10 34.21 -44.10 42.86
C LEU A 10 35.53 -43.63 42.23
N SER A 11 35.49 -42.80 41.20
CA SER A 11 36.69 -42.29 40.53
C SER A 11 37.44 -41.22 41.33
N LEU A 12 36.76 -40.53 42.26
CA LEU A 12 37.39 -39.61 43.23
C LEU A 12 37.99 -40.33 44.45
N PHE A 13 37.74 -41.63 44.63
CA PHE A 13 38.25 -42.43 45.74
C PHE A 13 39.54 -43.21 45.40
N LEU A 14 39.86 -43.42 44.11
CA LEU A 14 41.13 -44.03 43.67
C LEU A 14 42.27 -43.02 43.45
N LEU A 15 41.96 -41.73 43.27
CA LEU A 15 42.99 -40.68 43.13
C LEU A 15 43.56 -40.20 44.48
N ALA A 16 43.01 -40.66 45.61
CA ALA A 16 43.35 -40.20 46.96
C ALA A 16 44.14 -41.21 47.81
N LEU A 17 44.57 -42.35 47.26
CA LEU A 17 45.23 -43.41 48.06
C LEU A 17 46.66 -43.81 47.65
N VAL A 18 47.30 -43.13 46.68
CA VAL A 18 48.71 -43.41 46.28
C VAL A 18 49.69 -42.27 46.63
N LEU A 19 49.24 -41.28 47.40
CA LEU A 19 50.12 -40.22 47.92
C LEU A 19 49.99 -40.13 49.44
N THR A 20 50.49 -41.12 50.18
CA THR A 20 51.05 -40.94 51.53
C THR A 20 51.87 -42.17 51.91
N MET A 21 53.21 -42.06 51.92
CA MET A 21 54.12 -42.52 52.99
C MET A 21 55.58 -42.19 52.60
N PRO A 22 56.47 -42.03 53.60
CA PRO A 22 57.30 -40.84 53.71
C PRO A 22 58.65 -40.92 52.99
N THR A 23 59.10 -39.75 52.56
CA THR A 23 60.51 -39.39 52.34
C THR A 23 61.37 -39.86 53.51
N TRP A 24 62.60 -40.33 53.25
CA TRP A 24 63.82 -39.89 53.94
C TRP A 24 65.02 -40.61 53.27
N ALA A 25 65.94 -39.77 52.77
CA ALA A 25 67.35 -40.01 52.43
C ALA A 25 67.76 -40.72 51.11
N GLN A 26 68.46 -39.92 50.27
CA GLN A 26 69.46 -40.27 49.24
C GLN A 26 68.96 -40.97 47.95
N GLY A 27 68.93 -40.37 46.76
CA GLY A 27 69.36 -39.05 46.25
C GLY A 27 68.56 -38.72 44.98
N ASN A 28 68.81 -37.54 44.37
CA ASN A 28 68.08 -36.86 43.27
C ASN A 28 67.87 -37.64 41.94
N ASN A 29 67.46 -38.90 41.96
CA ASN A 29 67.30 -39.76 40.80
C ASN A 29 65.91 -39.59 40.16
N GLY A 30 65.83 -38.84 39.06
CA GLY A 30 64.70 -38.86 38.12
C GLY A 30 63.76 -37.64 38.08
N MET A 31 64.03 -36.57 38.84
CA MET A 31 63.20 -35.35 38.78
C MET A 31 63.65 -34.34 37.71
N GLU A 32 64.92 -34.41 37.32
CA GLU A 32 65.48 -33.56 36.26
C GLU A 32 65.04 -34.06 34.88
N VAL A 33 64.58 -33.14 34.03
CA VAL A 33 64.26 -33.41 32.61
C VAL A 33 65.24 -32.62 31.74
N VAL A 34 66.23 -33.31 31.19
CA VAL A 34 67.21 -32.75 30.27
C VAL A 34 66.53 -32.41 28.94
N SER A 35 66.61 -31.15 28.53
CA SER A 35 66.08 -30.71 27.23
C SER A 35 67.20 -30.78 26.19
N ILE A 36 66.96 -31.53 25.12
CA ILE A 36 67.94 -31.79 24.07
C ILE A 36 67.45 -31.08 22.81
N SER A 37 68.25 -30.13 22.35
CA SER A 37 67.95 -29.32 21.17
C SER A 37 69.02 -29.40 20.08
N SER A 38 70.15 -30.06 20.36
CA SER A 38 71.28 -30.16 19.45
C SER A 38 72.10 -31.43 19.66
N ALA A 39 72.99 -31.75 18.71
CA ALA A 39 73.93 -32.86 18.86
C ALA A 39 74.86 -32.70 20.08
N ALA A 40 75.22 -31.47 20.43
CA ALA A 40 76.04 -31.18 21.60
C ALA A 40 75.29 -31.46 22.91
N ASP A 41 73.99 -31.14 22.96
CA ASP A 41 73.14 -31.47 24.11
C ASP A 41 72.99 -32.99 24.25
N TRP A 42 72.78 -33.72 23.14
CA TRP A 42 72.74 -35.18 23.12
C TRP A 42 74.05 -35.78 23.65
N LYS A 43 75.19 -35.29 23.16
CA LYS A 43 76.51 -35.75 23.62
C LYS A 43 76.73 -35.50 25.10
N THR A 44 76.34 -34.32 25.59
CA THR A 44 76.43 -33.97 27.02
C THR A 44 75.52 -34.86 27.86
N PHE A 45 74.31 -35.14 27.39
CA PHE A 45 73.38 -36.06 28.03
C PHE A 45 73.93 -37.49 28.10
N CYS A 46 74.49 -38.00 27.00
CA CYS A 46 75.14 -39.30 26.96
C CYS A 46 76.33 -39.36 27.93
N GLN A 47 77.17 -38.32 28.02
CA GLN A 47 78.27 -38.27 28.99
C GLN A 47 77.77 -38.32 30.44
N ARG A 48 76.69 -37.61 30.77
CA ARG A 48 76.09 -37.65 32.11
C ARG A 48 75.60 -39.06 32.48
N VAL A 49 74.95 -39.74 31.54
CA VAL A 49 74.46 -41.10 31.76
C VAL A 49 75.62 -42.11 31.80
N ASN A 50 76.49 -42.09 30.79
CA ASN A 50 77.48 -43.13 30.55
C ASN A 50 78.70 -43.03 31.47
N ASP A 51 79.15 -41.80 31.75
CA ASP A 51 80.43 -41.54 32.42
C ASP A 51 80.24 -40.99 33.85
N ASN A 52 79.21 -40.17 34.08
CA ASN A 52 78.95 -39.57 35.41
C ASN A 52 78.01 -40.41 36.30
N GLY A 53 77.45 -41.51 35.79
CA GLY A 53 76.61 -42.42 36.57
C GLY A 53 75.22 -41.87 36.90
N GLU A 54 74.60 -41.12 35.98
CA GLU A 54 73.26 -40.55 36.14
C GLU A 54 72.20 -41.24 35.23
N PRO A 55 71.99 -42.58 35.28
CA PRO A 55 71.15 -43.31 34.32
C PRO A 55 69.65 -43.02 34.41
N PHE A 56 69.19 -42.44 35.52
CA PHE A 56 67.77 -42.19 35.79
C PHE A 56 67.26 -40.85 35.27
N LEU A 57 68.10 -40.07 34.58
CA LEU A 57 67.71 -38.77 34.04
C LEU A 57 66.58 -38.91 33.02
N ASN A 58 65.52 -38.11 33.18
CA ASN A 58 64.55 -37.97 32.12
C ASN A 58 65.09 -37.02 31.06
N ALA A 59 64.72 -37.23 29.80
CA ALA A 59 65.09 -36.34 28.72
C ALA A 59 63.93 -36.12 27.76
N LYS A 60 63.95 -34.96 27.09
CA LYS A 60 63.02 -34.67 26.01
C LYS A 60 63.73 -33.97 24.86
N LEU A 61 63.35 -34.32 23.64
CA LEU A 61 63.70 -33.50 22.48
C LEU A 61 62.80 -32.27 22.44
N THR A 62 63.35 -31.10 22.12
CA THR A 62 62.55 -29.87 21.92
C THR A 62 62.45 -29.43 20.46
N GLN A 63 63.20 -30.10 19.58
CA GLN A 63 63.19 -29.95 18.13
C GLN A 63 63.82 -31.20 17.50
N ASP A 64 63.81 -31.29 16.18
CA ASP A 64 64.57 -32.31 15.46
C ASP A 64 66.07 -32.09 15.68
N VAL A 65 66.80 -33.17 15.96
CA VAL A 65 68.23 -33.14 16.30
C VAL A 65 69.00 -34.06 15.36
N ASP A 66 69.94 -33.49 14.61
CA ASP A 66 70.88 -34.23 13.78
C ASP A 66 72.21 -34.44 14.50
N LEU A 67 72.53 -35.70 14.82
CA LEU A 67 73.78 -36.12 15.45
C LEU A 67 74.96 -36.19 14.47
N GLY A 68 74.69 -36.09 13.15
CA GLY A 68 75.71 -36.17 12.12
C GLY A 68 76.35 -37.57 12.04
N GLY A 69 77.66 -37.59 11.80
CA GLY A 69 78.43 -38.83 11.60
C GLY A 69 79.14 -39.38 12.84
N GLU A 70 79.19 -38.62 13.94
CA GLU A 70 79.84 -39.06 15.18
C GLU A 70 78.93 -40.08 15.91
N ILE A 71 79.47 -41.27 16.21
CA ILE A 71 78.72 -42.33 16.92
C ILE A 71 78.70 -42.01 18.41
N VAL A 72 77.54 -41.57 18.91
CA VAL A 72 77.33 -41.24 20.32
C VAL A 72 76.05 -41.91 20.81
N MET A 73 76.21 -43.00 21.57
CA MET A 73 75.10 -43.86 22.00
C MET A 73 74.78 -43.67 23.49
N LEU A 74 73.50 -43.73 23.84
CA LEU A 74 73.01 -43.51 25.20
C LEU A 74 72.94 -44.82 26.00
N GLY A 75 73.46 -44.80 27.24
CA GLY A 75 73.55 -45.96 28.13
C GLY A 75 74.85 -46.73 27.96
N SER A 76 75.32 -47.36 29.03
CA SER A 76 76.49 -48.24 29.02
C SER A 76 76.20 -49.54 29.80
N VAL A 77 77.10 -50.52 29.73
CA VAL A 77 76.97 -51.77 30.49
C VAL A 77 76.90 -51.50 32.01
N SER A 78 77.71 -50.56 32.50
CA SER A 78 77.74 -50.19 33.93
C SER A 78 76.58 -49.29 34.33
N TYR A 79 76.07 -48.47 33.40
CA TYR A 79 74.97 -47.54 33.62
C TYR A 79 73.95 -47.60 32.48
N PRO A 80 73.09 -48.64 32.43
CA PRO A 80 72.02 -48.73 31.45
C PRO A 80 71.04 -47.56 31.62
N TYR A 81 70.63 -46.92 30.52
CA TYR A 81 69.69 -45.81 30.61
C TYR A 81 68.35 -46.29 31.17
N SER A 82 67.88 -45.64 32.23
CA SER A 82 66.72 -46.05 33.03
C SER A 82 65.66 -44.95 33.20
N GLY A 83 65.81 -43.84 32.48
CA GLY A 83 64.87 -42.71 32.53
C GLY A 83 63.74 -42.80 31.51
N THR A 84 62.91 -41.75 31.49
CA THR A 84 61.94 -41.48 30.42
C THR A 84 62.55 -40.58 29.37
N PHE A 85 62.65 -41.06 28.13
CA PHE A 85 63.01 -40.29 26.96
C PHE A 85 61.77 -39.97 26.13
N ASP A 86 61.36 -38.70 26.10
CA ASP A 86 60.22 -38.22 25.31
C ASP A 86 60.69 -37.45 24.07
N GLY A 87 60.57 -38.05 22.89
CA GLY A 87 60.88 -37.37 21.64
C GLY A 87 59.93 -36.22 21.32
N GLN A 88 58.75 -36.12 21.98
CA GLN A 88 57.72 -35.11 21.71
C GLN A 88 57.30 -35.02 20.22
N GLY A 89 57.44 -36.12 19.47
CA GLY A 89 57.19 -36.19 18.03
C GLY A 89 58.36 -35.76 17.15
N HIS A 90 59.48 -35.33 17.75
CA HIS A 90 60.68 -34.91 17.04
C HIS A 90 61.55 -36.08 16.58
N THR A 91 62.42 -35.77 15.62
CA THR A 91 63.34 -36.70 14.97
C THR A 91 64.73 -36.58 15.55
N LEU A 92 65.32 -37.71 15.94
CA LEU A 92 66.74 -37.87 16.20
C LEU A 92 67.38 -38.49 14.95
N SER A 93 68.12 -37.70 14.17
CA SER A 93 68.76 -38.18 12.94
C SER A 93 70.25 -38.45 13.09
N PHE A 94 70.76 -39.42 12.34
CA PHE A 94 72.19 -39.78 12.33
C PHE A 94 72.58 -40.52 11.06
N ASN A 95 73.85 -40.39 10.65
CA ASN A 95 74.44 -41.14 9.55
C ASN A 95 75.73 -41.82 10.02
N TRP A 96 75.58 -42.95 10.70
CA TRP A 96 76.67 -43.64 11.38
C TRP A 96 77.27 -44.74 10.52
N ASN A 97 78.58 -44.65 10.31
CA ASN A 97 79.39 -45.71 9.72
C ASN A 97 80.38 -46.23 10.76
N ALA A 98 80.11 -47.43 11.26
CA ALA A 98 80.87 -48.03 12.35
C ALA A 98 82.00 -48.95 11.86
N GLY A 99 82.24 -49.05 10.55
CA GLY A 99 83.31 -49.87 10.01
C GLY A 99 83.11 -51.36 10.31
N GLU A 100 83.88 -51.91 11.25
CA GLU A 100 83.76 -53.31 11.73
C GLU A 100 83.16 -53.40 13.14
N ASP A 101 82.80 -52.27 13.76
CA ASP A 101 82.26 -52.21 15.11
C ASP A 101 80.85 -52.81 15.18
N ASN A 102 80.57 -53.50 16.28
CA ASN A 102 79.31 -54.18 16.55
C ASN A 102 78.42 -53.35 17.47
N GLN A 103 77.16 -53.77 17.63
CA GLN A 103 76.26 -53.28 18.69
C GLN A 103 75.94 -51.78 18.60
N ILE A 104 75.59 -51.32 17.40
CA ILE A 104 75.34 -49.90 17.11
C ILE A 104 73.84 -49.60 17.15
N ALA A 105 73.45 -48.69 18.03
CA ALA A 105 72.10 -48.16 18.18
C ALA A 105 72.13 -46.82 18.94
N PRO A 106 71.18 -45.89 18.70
CA PRO A 106 71.16 -44.62 19.45
C PRO A 106 70.96 -44.82 20.96
N PHE A 107 70.21 -45.84 21.36
CA PHE A 107 70.14 -46.31 22.74
C PHE A 107 70.90 -47.65 22.84
N TYR A 108 72.04 -47.64 23.51
CA TYR A 108 72.93 -48.78 23.60
C TYR A 108 72.40 -49.82 24.61
N TYR A 109 72.38 -49.49 25.90
CA TYR A 109 71.78 -50.32 26.95
C TYR A 109 70.68 -49.54 27.66
N VAL A 110 69.50 -50.14 27.77
CA VAL A 110 68.36 -49.58 28.52
C VAL A 110 67.85 -50.57 29.57
N GLU A 111 67.46 -50.09 30.74
CA GLU A 111 66.88 -50.91 31.80
C GLU A 111 65.73 -50.16 32.47
N ASN A 112 64.54 -50.75 32.56
CA ASN A 112 63.36 -50.08 33.14
C ASN A 112 63.01 -48.71 32.49
N ALA A 113 63.41 -48.51 31.22
CA ALA A 113 63.29 -47.23 30.54
C ALA A 113 61.93 -47.04 29.85
N THR A 114 61.52 -45.80 29.65
CA THR A 114 60.39 -45.45 28.76
C THR A 114 60.86 -44.56 27.64
N ILE A 115 60.79 -45.04 26.40
CA ILE A 115 61.08 -44.24 25.20
C ILE A 115 59.75 -44.00 24.50
N LYS A 116 59.39 -42.74 24.26
CA LYS A 116 58.11 -42.41 23.66
C LYS A 116 58.17 -41.26 22.67
N ASN A 117 57.25 -41.26 21.70
CA ASN A 117 57.08 -40.20 20.71
C ASN A 117 58.37 -39.81 19.98
N LEU A 118 59.25 -40.78 19.73
CA LEU A 118 60.56 -40.53 19.14
C LEU A 118 60.64 -41.13 17.74
N ARG A 119 61.07 -40.33 16.77
CA ARG A 119 61.51 -40.83 15.48
C ARG A 119 63.03 -40.92 15.45
N THR A 120 63.60 -42.09 15.18
CA THR A 120 65.00 -42.21 14.75
C THR A 120 65.04 -42.22 13.23
N GLN A 121 65.97 -41.48 12.64
CA GLN A 121 66.07 -41.36 11.19
C GLN A 121 67.51 -41.38 10.69
N GLY A 122 67.73 -41.93 9.50
CA GLY A 122 69.02 -41.83 8.80
C GLY A 122 69.59 -43.20 8.53
N LYS A 123 70.88 -43.42 8.79
CA LYS A 123 71.58 -44.66 8.38
C LYS A 123 72.52 -45.20 9.44
N ILE A 124 72.57 -46.52 9.56
CA ILE A 124 73.61 -47.27 10.27
C ILE A 124 74.26 -48.23 9.28
N THR A 125 75.56 -48.07 9.04
CA THR A 125 76.36 -48.98 8.21
C THR A 125 77.48 -49.59 9.04
N SER A 126 77.56 -50.92 9.09
CA SER A 126 78.66 -51.64 9.70
C SER A 126 78.86 -53.00 9.01
N LYS A 127 80.09 -53.52 9.00
CA LYS A 127 80.39 -54.92 8.70
C LYS A 127 80.17 -55.83 9.91
N GLY A 128 79.96 -55.23 11.08
CA GLY A 128 79.66 -55.90 12.33
C GLY A 128 78.22 -56.42 12.44
N TYR A 129 77.91 -56.98 13.59
CA TYR A 129 76.63 -57.58 13.96
C TYR A 129 75.94 -56.85 15.13
N SER A 130 74.67 -57.16 15.34
CA SER A 130 73.78 -56.59 16.37
C SER A 130 73.46 -55.10 16.17
N LEU A 131 72.99 -54.72 14.99
CA LEU A 131 72.60 -53.34 14.69
C LEU A 131 71.12 -53.10 15.04
N SER A 132 70.79 -51.91 15.54
CA SER A 132 69.39 -51.56 15.82
C SER A 132 69.05 -50.14 15.40
N GLY A 133 67.83 -49.96 14.87
CA GLY A 133 67.31 -48.63 14.55
C GLY A 133 67.00 -47.77 15.78
N MET A 134 66.86 -48.38 16.98
CA MET A 134 66.59 -47.62 18.20
C MET A 134 67.33 -48.15 19.44
N VAL A 135 67.05 -49.39 19.87
CA VAL A 135 67.61 -49.96 21.10
C VAL A 135 68.45 -51.18 20.78
N TYR A 136 69.71 -51.21 21.22
CA TYR A 136 70.53 -52.41 21.12
C TYR A 136 70.07 -53.47 22.13
N ALA A 137 70.19 -53.24 23.44
CA ALA A 137 69.78 -54.22 24.45
C ALA A 137 68.83 -53.62 25.51
N ALA A 138 67.70 -54.30 25.74
CA ALA A 138 66.66 -53.91 26.69
C ALA A 138 66.56 -54.89 27.88
N PHE A 139 66.64 -54.33 29.09
CA PHE A 139 66.58 -55.01 30.38
C PHE A 139 65.39 -54.51 31.20
N GLY A 140 65.02 -55.26 32.25
CA GLY A 140 63.93 -54.87 33.15
C GLY A 140 62.59 -54.64 32.44
N THR A 141 61.78 -53.71 32.95
CA THR A 141 60.47 -53.34 32.38
C THR A 141 60.58 -52.13 31.45
N THR A 142 60.83 -52.36 30.17
CA THR A 142 61.09 -51.28 29.19
C THR A 142 59.87 -51.04 28.29
N THR A 143 59.51 -49.78 28.02
CA THR A 143 58.37 -49.41 27.17
C THR A 143 58.81 -48.53 26.00
N LEU A 144 58.41 -48.90 24.78
CA LEU A 144 58.52 -48.10 23.56
C LEU A 144 57.10 -47.77 23.06
N THR A 145 56.72 -46.49 23.03
CA THR A 145 55.36 -46.10 22.59
C THR A 145 55.35 -44.91 21.64
N GLY A 146 54.61 -44.98 20.54
CA GLY A 146 54.59 -43.89 19.56
C GLY A 146 55.93 -43.67 18.85
N CYS A 147 56.78 -44.70 18.79
CA CYS A 147 58.14 -44.60 18.25
C CYS A 147 58.19 -44.98 16.77
N ILE A 148 59.02 -44.28 16.01
CA ILE A 148 59.23 -44.52 14.58
C ILE A 148 60.72 -44.82 14.36
N SER A 149 61.03 -45.95 13.74
CA SER A 149 62.36 -46.23 13.20
C SER A 149 62.35 -46.06 11.68
N ASP A 150 62.91 -44.95 11.24
CA ASP A 150 63.16 -44.60 9.84
C ASP A 150 64.66 -44.64 9.54
N VAL A 151 65.32 -45.70 10.02
CA VAL A 151 66.77 -45.90 9.90
C VAL A 151 67.05 -46.98 8.87
N ASP A 152 67.82 -46.65 7.84
CA ASP A 152 68.38 -47.64 6.92
C ASP A 152 69.58 -48.33 7.57
N ILE A 153 69.44 -49.62 7.85
CA ILE A 153 70.46 -50.45 8.49
C ILE A 153 71.11 -51.31 7.41
N THR A 154 72.43 -51.20 7.27
CA THR A 154 73.25 -52.09 6.44
C THR A 154 74.29 -52.77 7.33
N GLY A 155 74.17 -54.09 7.49
CA GLY A 155 75.00 -54.88 8.40
C GLY A 155 75.61 -56.12 7.74
N GLY A 156 76.50 -56.82 8.46
CA GLY A 156 77.07 -58.09 8.01
C GLY A 156 78.36 -57.95 7.19
N GLY A 157 79.25 -58.93 7.35
CA GLY A 157 80.61 -58.91 6.79
C GLY A 157 80.81 -59.74 5.52
N GLY A 158 79.75 -60.35 4.99
CA GLY A 158 79.80 -61.32 3.88
C GLY A 158 80.05 -62.76 4.35
N GLY A 159 79.68 -63.75 3.52
CA GLY A 159 79.75 -65.16 3.89
C GLY A 159 78.74 -65.52 4.99
N TRP A 160 79.22 -66.13 6.08
CA TRP A 160 78.44 -66.56 7.23
C TRP A 160 78.24 -65.45 8.30
N ASN A 161 78.82 -64.25 8.08
CA ASN A 161 78.81 -63.15 9.05
C ASN A 161 77.56 -62.28 8.90
N ASP A 162 76.46 -62.73 9.51
CA ASP A 162 75.17 -62.03 9.51
C ASP A 162 75.13 -60.75 10.37
N SER A 163 74.18 -59.88 10.06
CA SER A 163 74.04 -58.57 10.69
C SER A 163 73.34 -58.59 12.06
N LYS A 164 72.50 -59.59 12.34
CA LYS A 164 71.58 -59.64 13.48
C LYS A 164 70.81 -58.33 13.67
N ALA A 165 70.41 -57.71 12.56
CA ALA A 165 69.85 -56.36 12.56
C ALA A 165 68.39 -56.35 13.00
N ALA A 166 67.99 -55.34 13.76
CA ALA A 166 66.62 -55.11 14.16
C ALA A 166 66.15 -53.71 13.79
N GLY A 167 64.92 -53.59 13.30
CA GLY A 167 64.36 -52.27 13.02
C GLY A 167 64.13 -51.43 14.28
N MET A 168 63.86 -52.04 15.45
CA MET A 168 63.55 -51.31 16.68
C MET A 168 64.38 -51.73 17.91
N VAL A 169 64.35 -53.00 18.29
CA VAL A 169 65.03 -53.53 19.48
C VAL A 169 65.85 -54.75 19.09
N GLN A 170 67.17 -54.74 19.31
CA GLN A 170 68.01 -55.85 18.86
C GLN A 170 67.94 -57.05 19.80
N ALA A 171 68.01 -56.83 21.12
CA ALA A 171 67.90 -57.89 22.11
C ALA A 171 67.02 -57.52 23.30
N VAL A 172 66.14 -58.45 23.68
CA VAL A 172 65.42 -58.47 24.96
C VAL A 172 66.11 -59.45 25.89
N ALA A 173 66.65 -58.95 27.01
CA ALA A 173 67.44 -59.73 27.95
C ALA A 173 66.61 -60.72 28.78
N ASP A 174 67.27 -61.69 29.42
CA ASP A 174 66.64 -62.62 30.35
C ASP A 174 66.01 -61.87 31.54
N GLY A 175 64.81 -62.29 31.95
CA GLY A 175 64.01 -61.60 32.97
C GLY A 175 63.40 -60.25 32.56
N ALA A 176 63.66 -59.75 31.34
CA ALA A 176 63.09 -58.48 30.86
C ALA A 176 61.64 -58.62 30.37
N SER A 177 60.89 -57.52 30.44
CA SER A 177 59.53 -57.38 29.93
C SER A 177 59.42 -56.11 29.09
N VAL A 178 59.34 -56.25 27.76
CA VAL A 178 59.35 -55.13 26.82
C VAL A 178 57.97 -54.90 26.19
N THR A 179 57.42 -53.70 26.31
CA THR A 179 56.15 -53.33 25.66
C THR A 179 56.39 -52.37 24.52
N ILE A 180 55.97 -52.72 23.31
CA ILE A 180 56.08 -51.89 22.10
C ILE A 180 54.67 -51.59 21.60
N THR A 181 54.24 -50.34 21.60
CA THR A 181 52.84 -49.98 21.29
C THR A 181 52.78 -48.77 20.37
N ASP A 182 51.92 -48.83 19.35
CA ASP A 182 51.72 -47.72 18.41
C ASP A 182 53.05 -47.28 17.74
N CYS A 183 53.84 -48.25 17.30
CA CYS A 183 55.17 -48.03 16.73
C CYS A 183 55.25 -48.41 15.24
N LEU A 184 56.12 -47.72 14.50
CA LEU A 184 56.34 -47.91 13.07
C LEU A 184 57.81 -48.22 12.79
N VAL A 185 58.08 -49.22 11.95
CA VAL A 185 59.40 -49.42 11.34
C VAL A 185 59.25 -49.27 9.83
N LYS A 186 59.94 -48.26 9.28
CA LYS A 186 59.89 -47.92 7.87
C LYS A 186 61.26 -47.81 7.19
N GLY A 187 62.33 -47.70 7.98
CA GLY A 187 63.69 -47.79 7.45
C GLY A 187 63.98 -49.16 6.82
N SER A 188 64.94 -49.21 5.90
CA SER A 188 65.31 -50.47 5.24
C SER A 188 66.32 -51.28 6.05
N ILE A 189 66.31 -52.61 5.93
CA ILE A 189 67.30 -53.49 6.55
C ILE A 189 67.98 -54.35 5.48
N THR A 190 69.28 -54.17 5.30
CA THR A 190 70.11 -54.92 4.35
C THR A 190 71.18 -55.69 5.10
N ASP A 191 71.15 -57.01 5.00
CA ASP A 191 72.18 -57.90 5.53
C ASP A 191 73.07 -58.40 4.38
N ASN A 192 74.37 -58.14 4.49
CA ASN A 192 75.37 -58.48 3.48
C ASN A 192 75.87 -59.93 3.59
N ALA A 193 75.41 -60.72 4.57
CA ALA A 193 75.66 -62.16 4.58
C ALA A 193 75.06 -62.86 3.34
N ASP A 194 75.58 -64.06 3.07
CA ASP A 194 75.03 -64.93 2.04
C ASP A 194 73.56 -65.20 2.37
N GLU A 195 72.75 -65.41 1.31
CA GLU A 195 71.29 -65.45 1.38
C GLU A 195 70.73 -66.40 2.46
N ASP A 196 71.40 -67.52 2.72
CA ASP A 196 71.01 -68.52 3.70
C ASP A 196 71.30 -68.12 5.16
N TYR A 197 72.24 -67.18 5.39
CA TYR A 197 72.66 -66.76 6.75
C TYR A 197 72.08 -65.42 7.18
N ARG A 198 71.48 -64.64 6.28
CA ARG A 198 70.91 -63.32 6.61
C ARG A 198 69.98 -63.40 7.82
N ALA A 199 70.26 -62.61 8.83
CA ALA A 199 69.57 -62.66 10.10
C ALA A 199 69.12 -61.26 10.51
N MET A 200 67.81 -61.00 10.43
CA MET A 200 67.25 -59.70 10.79
C MET A 200 65.78 -59.78 11.25
N ALA A 201 65.30 -58.75 11.93
CA ALA A 201 63.89 -58.64 12.29
C ALA A 201 63.35 -57.23 12.06
N GLY A 202 62.09 -57.15 11.64
CA GLY A 202 61.42 -55.86 11.44
C GLY A 202 61.31 -55.04 12.73
N PHE A 203 61.06 -55.66 13.90
CA PHE A 203 61.04 -54.95 15.18
C PHE A 203 62.04 -55.52 16.19
N VAL A 204 61.89 -56.79 16.60
CA VAL A 204 62.67 -57.40 17.71
C VAL A 204 63.46 -58.61 17.23
N PHE A 205 64.80 -58.55 17.22
CA PHE A 205 65.61 -59.64 16.67
C PHE A 205 65.84 -60.81 17.64
N SER A 206 66.42 -60.57 18.82
CA SER A 206 66.73 -61.58 19.83
C SER A 206 65.83 -61.43 21.05
N ASN A 207 65.36 -62.56 21.62
CA ASN A 207 64.52 -62.56 22.80
C ASN A 207 64.92 -63.68 23.78
N SER A 208 65.25 -63.29 25.02
CA SER A 208 65.39 -64.18 26.19
C SER A 208 64.44 -63.81 27.33
N GLY A 209 63.66 -62.74 27.20
CA GLY A 209 62.63 -62.31 28.14
C GLY A 209 61.24 -62.38 27.49
N THR A 210 60.32 -61.50 27.90
CA THR A 210 58.98 -61.36 27.28
C THR A 210 58.84 -60.04 26.55
N TYR A 211 58.06 -60.00 25.46
CA TYR A 211 57.72 -58.73 24.81
C TYR A 211 56.34 -58.75 24.11
N THR A 212 55.70 -57.59 24.03
CA THR A 212 54.38 -57.42 23.37
C THR A 212 54.43 -56.31 22.35
N LEU A 213 53.91 -56.56 21.14
CA LEU A 213 53.66 -55.55 20.12
C LEU A 213 52.15 -55.35 19.96
N THR A 214 51.71 -54.10 20.02
CA THR A 214 50.30 -53.75 19.83
C THR A 214 50.16 -52.56 18.90
N ARG A 215 49.34 -52.68 17.84
CA ARG A 215 49.12 -51.64 16.81
C ARG A 215 50.43 -51.17 16.19
N CYS A 216 51.23 -52.11 15.71
CA CYS A 216 52.53 -51.84 15.10
C CYS A 216 52.47 -52.02 13.58
N LEU A 217 53.19 -51.16 12.85
CA LEU A 217 53.24 -51.19 11.40
C LEU A 217 54.68 -51.42 10.91
N TYR A 218 54.90 -52.44 10.07
CA TYR A 218 56.17 -52.68 9.39
C TYR A 218 56.04 -52.40 7.89
N VAL A 219 56.69 -51.35 7.39
CA VAL A 219 56.73 -51.02 5.96
C VAL A 219 58.15 -51.02 5.37
N GLY A 220 59.17 -51.23 6.21
CA GLY A 220 60.57 -51.25 5.79
C GLY A 220 60.85 -52.24 4.67
N LYS A 221 61.74 -51.86 3.75
CA LYS A 221 62.26 -52.79 2.73
C LYS A 221 63.36 -53.64 3.34
N ASN A 222 63.51 -54.87 2.89
CA ASN A 222 64.58 -55.75 3.38
C ASN A 222 65.01 -56.76 2.32
N ASN A 223 66.18 -57.38 2.52
CA ASN A 223 66.68 -58.47 1.69
C ASN A 223 66.64 -59.83 2.42
N ALA A 224 65.78 -59.98 3.43
CA ALA A 224 65.65 -61.21 4.21
C ALA A 224 65.04 -62.34 3.38
N THR A 225 65.50 -63.55 3.66
CA THR A 225 64.88 -64.78 3.18
C THR A 225 64.18 -65.50 4.31
N ASN A 226 63.29 -66.43 3.98
CA ASN A 226 62.60 -67.26 4.96
C ASN A 226 63.49 -68.44 5.41
N ASN A 227 64.71 -68.12 5.89
CA ASN A 227 65.75 -69.08 6.31
C ASN A 227 65.65 -69.50 7.79
N GLY A 228 64.61 -69.04 8.51
CA GLY A 228 64.41 -69.30 9.94
C GLY A 228 65.09 -68.30 10.88
N TYR A 229 66.07 -67.55 10.40
CA TYR A 229 66.80 -66.53 11.16
C TYR A 229 66.17 -65.14 11.09
N SER A 230 65.32 -64.88 10.09
CA SER A 230 64.66 -63.58 9.89
C SER A 230 63.15 -63.58 10.17
N LYS A 231 62.60 -62.45 10.68
CA LYS A 231 61.21 -62.34 11.20
C LYS A 231 60.54 -60.99 10.91
N THR A 232 59.27 -60.98 10.46
CA THR A 232 58.56 -59.73 10.08
C THR A 232 58.41 -58.77 11.25
N PHE A 233 58.08 -59.29 12.43
CA PHE A 233 58.02 -58.47 13.65
C PHE A 233 59.09 -58.88 14.65
N GLY A 234 59.24 -60.16 14.97
CA GLY A 234 60.36 -60.55 15.82
C GLY A 234 60.39 -62.01 16.24
N LYS A 235 61.37 -62.36 17.09
CA LYS A 235 61.57 -63.73 17.58
C LYS A 235 60.34 -64.24 18.33
N ASP A 236 59.63 -65.17 17.71
CA ASP A 236 58.52 -65.90 18.31
C ASP A 236 59.00 -66.92 19.38
N GLY A 237 58.23 -67.08 20.45
CA GLY A 237 58.59 -67.86 21.64
C GLY A 237 58.91 -66.97 22.86
N TYR A 238 59.10 -67.58 24.04
CA TYR A 238 59.41 -66.87 25.30
C TYR A 238 58.41 -65.71 25.63
N GLY A 239 57.11 -65.91 25.41
CA GLY A 239 56.09 -64.89 25.77
C GLY A 239 55.93 -63.71 24.80
N ALA A 240 56.46 -63.80 23.58
CA ALA A 240 56.21 -62.81 22.51
C ALA A 240 54.73 -62.78 22.06
N THR A 241 54.10 -61.59 22.01
CA THR A 241 52.69 -61.41 21.56
C THR A 241 52.57 -60.30 20.50
N PHE A 242 51.75 -60.51 19.46
CA PHE A 242 51.46 -59.54 18.39
C PHE A 242 49.93 -59.30 18.29
N THR A 243 49.49 -58.06 18.42
CA THR A 243 48.06 -57.68 18.34
C THR A 243 47.90 -56.44 17.45
N ASP A 244 46.99 -56.49 16.48
CA ASP A 244 46.79 -55.41 15.50
C ASP A 244 48.08 -55.00 14.78
N CYS A 245 48.92 -55.98 14.43
CA CYS A 245 50.19 -55.75 13.76
C CYS A 245 50.03 -55.94 12.25
N TYR A 246 50.41 -54.92 11.46
CA TYR A 246 50.23 -54.91 10.01
C TYR A 246 51.57 -54.73 9.28
N TYR A 247 51.73 -55.36 8.11
CA TYR A 247 52.95 -55.23 7.33
C TYR A 247 52.69 -55.02 5.84
N LEU A 248 53.54 -54.20 5.19
CA LEU A 248 53.56 -54.06 3.73
C LEU A 248 54.51 -55.08 3.10
N ASN A 249 55.75 -55.12 3.60
CA ASN A 249 56.81 -56.01 3.10
C ASN A 249 57.04 -57.13 4.12
N THR A 250 57.13 -58.37 3.68
CA THR A 250 57.52 -59.49 4.56
C THR A 250 59.02 -59.39 4.88
N CYS A 251 59.45 -59.71 6.11
CA CYS A 251 60.86 -59.86 6.46
C CYS A 251 61.09 -61.27 7.02
N GLY A 252 61.55 -62.21 6.20
CA GLY A 252 61.68 -63.62 6.60
C GLY A 252 60.32 -64.27 6.94
N LYS A 253 60.13 -64.74 8.18
CA LYS A 253 58.87 -65.38 8.61
C LYS A 253 57.73 -64.37 8.74
N VAL A 254 56.61 -64.62 8.06
CA VAL A 254 55.37 -63.83 8.13
C VAL A 254 54.80 -63.79 9.55
N GLN A 255 54.51 -62.58 10.03
CA GLN A 255 53.86 -62.27 11.30
C GLN A 255 52.99 -61.02 11.10
N GLY A 256 51.76 -61.00 11.64
CA GLY A 256 50.79 -59.91 11.44
C GLY A 256 49.92 -60.07 10.18
N GLU A 257 49.15 -59.04 9.84
CA GLU A 257 48.28 -58.98 8.66
C GLU A 257 48.91 -58.15 7.52
N GLN A 258 48.88 -58.67 6.29
CA GLN A 258 49.42 -57.95 5.13
C GLN A 258 48.48 -56.85 4.64
N VAL A 259 49.03 -55.70 4.27
CA VAL A 259 48.29 -54.57 3.69
C VAL A 259 48.84 -54.18 2.31
N THR A 260 48.04 -53.46 1.52
CA THR A 260 48.46 -52.93 0.21
C THR A 260 48.90 -51.47 0.30
N ALA A 261 49.67 -51.02 -0.69
CA ALA A 261 50.08 -49.62 -0.78
C ALA A 261 48.88 -48.67 -0.94
N GLU A 262 47.81 -49.09 -1.61
CA GLU A 262 46.59 -48.30 -1.79
C GLU A 262 45.83 -48.14 -0.46
N ARG A 263 45.70 -49.21 0.33
CA ARG A 263 45.07 -49.16 1.67
C ARG A 263 45.88 -48.27 2.63
N LEU A 264 47.20 -48.28 2.51
CA LEU A 264 48.08 -47.41 3.29
C LEU A 264 47.90 -45.93 2.93
N LYS A 265 47.56 -45.60 1.68
CA LYS A 265 47.34 -44.21 1.20
C LYS A 265 45.91 -43.69 1.39
N SER A 266 44.93 -44.59 1.52
CA SER A 266 43.50 -44.24 1.47
C SER A 266 42.96 -43.61 2.76
N GLY A 267 43.72 -43.63 3.86
CA GLY A 267 43.23 -43.26 5.19
C GLY A 267 42.59 -44.39 5.98
N GLU A 268 42.29 -45.50 5.33
CA GLU A 268 41.72 -46.70 5.97
C GLU A 268 42.63 -47.20 7.09
N MET A 269 43.93 -47.40 6.80
CA MET A 269 44.87 -47.90 7.80
C MET A 269 45.10 -46.91 8.94
N ALA A 270 45.03 -45.60 8.68
CA ALA A 270 45.09 -44.58 9.71
C ALA A 270 43.90 -44.71 10.68
N LYS A 271 42.67 -44.80 10.15
CA LYS A 271 41.47 -44.98 10.97
C LYS A 271 41.45 -46.33 11.69
N LEU A 272 41.90 -47.41 11.04
CA LEU A 272 41.95 -48.75 11.63
C LEU A 272 42.94 -48.81 12.80
N LEU A 273 44.18 -48.32 12.62
CA LEU A 273 45.19 -48.26 13.67
C LEU A 273 44.78 -47.29 14.79
N GLN A 274 44.18 -46.14 14.45
CA GLN A 274 43.66 -45.19 15.42
C GLN A 274 42.50 -45.79 16.25
N GLY A 275 41.64 -46.59 15.63
CA GLY A 275 40.43 -47.14 16.22
C GLY A 275 39.46 -46.04 16.68
N ASP A 276 38.81 -46.26 17.83
CA ASP A 276 37.86 -45.32 18.43
C ASP A 276 38.51 -44.44 19.52
N ARG A 277 39.85 -44.43 19.59
CA ARG A 277 40.60 -43.65 20.59
C ARG A 277 40.40 -42.16 20.37
N THR A 278 40.12 -41.40 21.43
CA THR A 278 39.92 -39.95 21.38
C THR A 278 41.22 -39.18 21.17
N ASP A 279 42.30 -39.63 21.79
CA ASP A 279 43.62 -39.02 21.64
C ASP A 279 44.20 -39.38 20.26
N ASN A 280 44.76 -38.42 19.54
CA ASN A 280 45.38 -38.69 18.25
C ASN A 280 46.69 -39.45 18.49
N VAL A 281 46.73 -40.71 18.08
CA VAL A 281 47.90 -41.58 18.21
C VAL A 281 48.43 -41.98 16.84
N TRP A 282 47.54 -42.33 15.92
CA TRP A 282 47.85 -42.53 14.50
C TRP A 282 47.15 -41.48 13.66
N GLY A 283 47.87 -40.91 12.70
CA GLY A 283 47.35 -39.94 11.75
C GLY A 283 48.00 -40.08 10.39
N GLN A 284 47.38 -39.48 9.39
CA GLN A 284 47.85 -39.46 8.03
C GLN A 284 47.34 -38.22 7.32
N THR A 285 48.21 -37.46 6.65
CA THR A 285 47.77 -36.42 5.70
C THR A 285 47.40 -37.07 4.37
N LEU A 286 46.10 -37.22 4.10
CA LEU A 286 45.61 -37.89 2.89
C LEU A 286 46.06 -37.16 1.62
N GLY A 287 46.48 -37.93 0.62
CA GLY A 287 47.04 -37.43 -0.65
C GLY A 287 48.52 -37.02 -0.58
N THR A 288 49.15 -36.99 0.60
CA THR A 288 50.58 -36.67 0.76
C THR A 288 51.35 -37.81 1.42
N ASP A 289 50.89 -38.27 2.59
CA ASP A 289 51.55 -39.32 3.36
C ASP A 289 51.31 -40.69 2.68
N LEU A 290 52.39 -41.45 2.47
CA LEU A 290 52.35 -42.77 1.83
C LEU A 290 51.80 -43.88 2.76
N GLU A 291 51.90 -43.65 4.08
CA GLU A 291 51.43 -44.55 5.13
C GLU A 291 51.05 -43.73 6.38
N PRO A 292 50.19 -44.27 7.28
CA PRO A 292 49.91 -43.61 8.55
C PRO A 292 51.15 -43.59 9.46
N LEU A 293 51.26 -42.55 10.28
CA LEU A 293 52.36 -42.34 11.22
C LEU A 293 51.83 -42.17 12.65
N PRO A 294 52.57 -42.65 13.66
CA PRO A 294 52.35 -42.24 15.04
C PRO A 294 52.53 -40.72 15.18
N THR A 295 51.51 -40.01 15.65
CA THR A 295 51.54 -38.55 15.76
C THR A 295 50.50 -38.04 16.75
N THR A 296 50.83 -36.98 17.47
CA THR A 296 49.89 -36.23 18.32
C THR A 296 49.23 -35.07 17.58
N ASP A 297 49.57 -34.85 16.30
CA ASP A 297 48.99 -33.78 15.49
C ASP A 297 47.55 -34.11 15.10
N ALA A 298 46.60 -33.47 15.78
CA ALA A 298 45.17 -33.65 15.56
C ALA A 298 44.71 -33.32 14.13
N THR A 299 45.48 -32.54 13.37
CA THR A 299 45.15 -32.22 11.97
C THR A 299 45.33 -33.42 11.04
N LYS A 300 46.18 -34.38 11.43
CA LYS A 300 46.39 -35.65 10.72
C LYS A 300 45.33 -36.70 11.02
N ARG A 301 44.35 -36.42 11.88
CA ARG A 301 43.28 -37.36 12.18
C ARG A 301 42.45 -37.66 10.93
N VAL A 302 42.13 -38.95 10.74
CA VAL A 302 41.29 -39.44 9.63
C VAL A 302 39.96 -39.94 10.19
N TYR A 303 38.87 -39.57 9.53
CA TYR A 303 37.49 -39.96 9.84
C TYR A 303 36.86 -40.73 8.68
N GLU A 304 35.94 -41.63 9.01
CA GLU A 304 35.20 -42.49 8.08
C GLU A 304 33.81 -41.92 7.75
N VAL A 305 33.41 -41.98 6.48
CA VAL A 305 32.05 -41.67 6.03
C VAL A 305 31.46 -42.87 5.29
N LYS A 306 30.37 -43.42 5.81
CA LYS A 306 29.61 -44.54 5.22
C LYS A 306 28.36 -44.05 4.51
N PHE A 307 28.10 -44.53 3.30
CA PHE A 307 26.88 -44.25 2.54
C PHE A 307 26.01 -45.49 2.47
N THR A 308 24.78 -45.39 2.99
CA THR A 308 23.87 -46.52 3.19
C THR A 308 22.65 -46.38 2.29
N TYR A 309 22.35 -47.40 1.48
CA TYR A 309 21.12 -47.47 0.67
C TYR A 309 20.34 -48.74 1.03
N ASN A 310 19.06 -48.58 1.36
CA ASN A 310 18.18 -49.67 1.84
C ASN A 310 18.75 -50.45 3.04
N GLY A 311 19.43 -49.77 3.95
CA GLY A 311 20.01 -50.38 5.16
C GLY A 311 21.36 -51.08 4.96
N GLU A 312 21.92 -51.07 3.74
CA GLU A 312 23.24 -51.64 3.44
C GLU A 312 24.27 -50.56 3.10
N VAL A 313 25.50 -50.66 3.64
CA VAL A 313 26.62 -49.78 3.28
C VAL A 313 27.06 -50.11 1.85
N LYS A 314 26.88 -49.15 0.94
CA LYS A 314 27.25 -49.28 -0.48
C LYS A 314 28.59 -48.64 -0.82
N ALA A 315 29.01 -47.62 -0.07
CA ALA A 315 30.30 -46.96 -0.25
C ALA A 315 30.87 -46.44 1.08
N THR A 316 32.20 -46.48 1.21
CA THR A 316 32.95 -45.89 2.34
C THR A 316 34.02 -44.94 1.81
N ARG A 317 34.22 -43.81 2.48
CA ARG A 317 35.24 -42.79 2.17
C ARG A 317 35.93 -42.33 3.44
N TYR A 318 37.14 -41.78 3.31
CA TYR A 318 37.93 -41.26 4.42
C TYR A 318 38.35 -39.83 4.16
N ALA A 319 38.37 -39.00 5.20
CA ALA A 319 38.80 -37.61 5.12
C ALA A 319 39.59 -37.19 6.36
N ASN A 320 40.54 -36.26 6.18
CA ASN A 320 41.12 -35.56 7.32
C ASN A 320 40.10 -34.64 7.99
N SER A 321 40.30 -34.33 9.26
CA SER A 321 39.45 -33.41 10.03
C SER A 321 39.20 -32.10 9.28
N GLY A 322 37.93 -31.74 9.10
CA GLY A 322 37.49 -30.53 8.41
C GLY A 322 37.57 -30.58 6.88
N LYS A 323 38.02 -31.70 6.28
CA LYS A 323 38.00 -31.92 4.82
C LYS A 323 36.70 -32.61 4.38
N THR A 324 36.50 -32.73 3.07
CA THR A 324 35.28 -33.28 2.47
C THR A 324 35.57 -34.61 1.77
N VAL A 325 34.50 -35.34 1.44
CA VAL A 325 34.56 -36.59 0.65
C VAL A 325 33.69 -36.46 -0.60
N GLU A 326 34.01 -37.21 -1.64
CA GLU A 326 33.17 -37.35 -2.82
C GLU A 326 31.92 -38.20 -2.52
N LEU A 327 30.79 -37.83 -3.12
CA LEU A 327 29.53 -38.56 -2.99
C LEU A 327 29.50 -39.75 -3.97
N PRO A 328 28.88 -40.90 -3.59
CA PRO A 328 28.76 -42.05 -4.49
C PRO A 328 27.78 -41.79 -5.64
N THR A 329 27.99 -42.49 -6.74
CA THR A 329 27.16 -42.46 -7.95
C THR A 329 25.95 -43.38 -7.86
N ALA A 330 24.97 -43.21 -8.76
CA ALA A 330 23.79 -44.08 -8.80
C ALA A 330 24.16 -45.53 -9.14
N GLU A 331 25.18 -45.73 -9.97
CA GLU A 331 25.71 -47.04 -10.32
C GLU A 331 26.35 -47.73 -9.11
N GLU A 332 27.18 -47.02 -8.32
CA GLU A 332 27.75 -47.55 -7.07
C GLU A 332 26.67 -47.95 -6.05
N LEU A 333 25.56 -47.22 -6.00
CA LEU A 333 24.47 -47.47 -5.04
C LEU A 333 23.53 -48.60 -5.46
N LEU A 334 23.17 -48.65 -6.75
CA LEU A 334 22.16 -49.58 -7.29
C LEU A 334 22.75 -50.88 -7.82
N GLY A 335 24.02 -50.89 -8.22
CA GLY A 335 24.67 -52.05 -8.84
C GLY A 335 23.85 -52.59 -10.03
N THR A 336 23.43 -53.85 -9.95
CA THR A 336 22.61 -54.51 -11.00
C THR A 336 21.23 -53.89 -11.21
N GLY A 337 20.72 -53.10 -10.26
CA GLY A 337 19.45 -52.37 -10.40
C GLY A 337 19.55 -51.10 -11.24
N TYR A 338 20.74 -50.70 -11.65
CA TYR A 338 20.97 -49.52 -12.48
C TYR A 338 20.56 -49.77 -13.93
N ASN A 339 19.56 -49.04 -14.40
CA ASN A 339 19.16 -48.93 -15.80
C ASN A 339 19.64 -47.59 -16.41
N PRO A 340 20.49 -47.62 -17.46
CA PRO A 340 21.04 -46.40 -18.07
C PRO A 340 20.01 -45.56 -18.85
N LYS A 341 18.82 -46.10 -19.15
CA LYS A 341 17.71 -45.32 -19.75
C LYS A 341 16.91 -44.51 -18.71
N MET A 342 17.19 -44.70 -17.42
CA MET A 342 16.55 -43.96 -16.37
C MET A 342 17.44 -42.80 -15.92
N THR A 343 16.82 -41.65 -15.65
CA THR A 343 17.47 -40.58 -14.91
C THR A 343 17.28 -40.83 -13.42
N TYR A 344 18.38 -40.90 -12.65
CA TYR A 344 18.34 -41.07 -11.20
C TYR A 344 18.59 -39.76 -10.46
N THR A 345 17.80 -39.52 -9.42
CA THR A 345 18.07 -38.48 -8.42
C THR A 345 18.51 -39.15 -7.13
N LEU A 346 19.70 -38.77 -6.66
CA LEU A 346 20.29 -39.22 -5.40
C LEU A 346 20.10 -38.13 -4.34
N ASN A 347 19.62 -38.50 -3.17
CA ASN A 347 19.48 -37.58 -2.05
C ASN A 347 20.20 -38.15 -0.83
N PHE A 348 21.11 -37.34 -0.27
CA PHE A 348 22.01 -37.64 0.84
C PHE A 348 21.59 -36.93 2.14
N GLY A 349 20.35 -36.44 2.21
CA GLY A 349 19.85 -35.64 3.32
C GLY A 349 20.59 -34.31 3.43
N ASN A 350 21.11 -34.00 4.62
CA ASN A 350 21.88 -32.78 4.86
C ASN A 350 23.36 -32.91 4.49
N PHE A 351 23.81 -34.09 4.04
CA PHE A 351 25.19 -34.32 3.66
C PHE A 351 25.41 -33.94 2.20
N THR A 352 26.45 -33.14 1.94
CA THR A 352 26.80 -32.64 0.60
C THR A 352 28.28 -32.89 0.33
N ALA A 353 28.70 -32.78 -0.94
CA ALA A 353 30.11 -32.88 -1.33
C ALA A 353 31.01 -31.80 -0.68
N THR A 354 30.41 -30.76 -0.09
CA THR A 354 31.10 -29.68 0.63
C THR A 354 31.02 -29.82 2.15
N THR A 355 30.35 -30.85 2.67
CA THR A 355 30.17 -31.06 4.11
C THR A 355 31.50 -31.42 4.76
N PRO A 356 32.01 -30.63 5.72
CA PRO A 356 33.22 -30.98 6.45
C PRO A 356 33.01 -32.24 7.30
N VAL A 357 34.00 -33.13 7.27
CA VAL A 357 34.05 -34.35 8.08
C VAL A 357 34.92 -34.06 9.29
N THR A 358 34.30 -33.97 10.46
CA THR A 358 34.99 -33.72 11.75
C THR A 358 34.83 -34.87 12.74
N GLU A 359 34.07 -35.88 12.36
CA GLU A 359 33.78 -37.11 13.11
C GLU A 359 33.37 -38.20 12.11
N ASP A 360 33.32 -39.46 12.56
CA ASP A 360 32.83 -40.56 11.73
C ASP A 360 31.33 -40.40 11.47
N LYS A 361 30.88 -40.61 10.22
CA LYS A 361 29.49 -40.35 9.78
C LYS A 361 28.89 -41.52 9.02
N SER A 362 27.58 -41.69 9.17
CA SER A 362 26.75 -42.54 8.30
C SER A 362 25.71 -41.67 7.60
N VAL A 363 25.59 -41.81 6.29
CA VAL A 363 24.72 -41.02 5.41
C VAL A 363 23.74 -41.96 4.73
N ASP A 364 22.46 -41.84 5.09
CA ASP A 364 21.39 -42.57 4.41
C ASP A 364 21.10 -41.91 3.05
N VAL A 365 21.05 -42.75 2.02
CA VAL A 365 20.84 -42.33 0.63
C VAL A 365 19.48 -42.81 0.15
N THR A 366 18.74 -41.93 -0.50
CA THR A 366 17.51 -42.30 -1.24
C THR A 366 17.72 -42.11 -2.73
N VAL A 367 17.30 -43.09 -3.53
CA VAL A 367 17.44 -43.11 -4.98
C VAL A 367 16.07 -43.17 -5.64
N THR A 368 15.75 -42.21 -6.51
CA THR A 368 14.50 -42.18 -7.29
C THR A 368 14.81 -42.15 -8.79
N GLY A 369 14.18 -43.03 -9.58
CA GLY A 369 14.38 -43.12 -11.02
C GLY A 369 13.17 -42.65 -11.84
N THR A 370 13.43 -42.02 -13.00
CA THR A 370 12.40 -41.59 -13.97
C THR A 370 12.76 -42.13 -15.36
N PHE A 371 11.76 -42.64 -16.09
CA PHE A 371 11.91 -43.19 -17.45
C PHE A 371 11.71 -42.09 -18.50
N ASP A 372 12.70 -41.92 -19.38
CA ASP A 372 12.66 -40.88 -20.42
C ASP A 372 12.05 -41.43 -21.71
N ILE A 373 11.10 -40.69 -22.30
CA ILE A 373 10.38 -41.09 -23.51
C ILE A 373 10.64 -40.06 -24.61
N ALA A 374 11.42 -40.45 -25.62
CA ALA A 374 11.72 -39.62 -26.78
C ALA A 374 11.08 -40.13 -28.08
N THR A 375 10.66 -41.40 -28.12
CA THR A 375 10.18 -42.06 -29.32
C THR A 375 8.98 -42.98 -29.04
N ALA A 376 8.30 -43.41 -30.10
CA ALA A 376 7.23 -44.42 -30.00
C ALA A 376 7.72 -45.76 -29.44
N ALA A 377 8.99 -46.12 -29.67
CA ALA A 377 9.58 -47.32 -29.12
C ALA A 377 9.76 -47.22 -27.59
N ASP A 378 10.20 -46.06 -27.10
CA ASP A 378 10.33 -45.81 -25.66
C ASP A 378 8.96 -45.82 -24.98
N TRP A 379 7.93 -45.27 -25.63
CA TRP A 379 6.54 -45.36 -25.13
C TRP A 379 6.08 -46.82 -25.00
N LYS A 380 6.36 -47.67 -26.00
CA LYS A 380 6.03 -49.09 -25.96
C LYS A 380 6.79 -49.82 -24.83
N GLU A 381 8.06 -49.49 -24.64
CA GLU A 381 8.87 -50.04 -23.55
C GLU A 381 8.33 -49.62 -22.18
N PHE A 382 7.99 -48.34 -22.00
CA PHE A 382 7.34 -47.83 -20.80
C PHE A 382 6.02 -48.56 -20.52
N CYS A 383 5.17 -48.72 -21.55
CA CYS A 383 3.93 -49.49 -21.44
C CYS A 383 4.23 -50.93 -20.98
N ALA A 384 5.24 -51.59 -21.56
CA ALA A 384 5.62 -52.96 -21.22
C ALA A 384 6.10 -53.08 -19.76
N LEU A 385 6.90 -52.13 -19.26
CA LEU A 385 7.38 -52.11 -17.87
C LEU A 385 6.23 -51.92 -16.88
N VAL A 386 5.35 -50.96 -17.13
CA VAL A 386 4.17 -50.70 -16.29
C VAL A 386 3.24 -51.92 -16.30
N ASN A 387 2.93 -52.45 -17.49
CA ASN A 387 2.03 -53.60 -17.65
C ASN A 387 2.67 -54.90 -17.12
N GLY A 388 4.01 -54.98 -17.07
CA GLY A 388 4.79 -56.05 -16.45
C GLY A 388 4.83 -55.99 -14.92
N GLY A 389 4.39 -54.89 -14.31
CA GLY A 389 4.22 -54.77 -12.85
C GLY A 389 4.90 -53.57 -12.19
N GLN A 390 5.68 -52.77 -12.94
CA GLN A 390 6.29 -51.54 -12.41
C GLN A 390 5.28 -50.38 -12.41
N THR A 391 4.16 -50.55 -11.70
CA THR A 391 3.00 -49.64 -11.81
C THR A 391 3.26 -48.23 -11.29
N THR A 392 4.25 -48.04 -10.41
CA THR A 392 4.63 -46.73 -9.84
C THR A 392 5.80 -46.06 -10.57
N LEU A 393 6.24 -46.62 -11.70
CA LEU A 393 7.35 -46.07 -12.48
C LEU A 393 7.01 -44.65 -12.97
N ASN A 394 7.80 -43.66 -12.58
CA ASN A 394 7.64 -42.31 -13.10
C ASN A 394 8.21 -42.23 -14.52
N ALA A 395 7.59 -41.42 -15.38
CA ALA A 395 8.07 -41.17 -16.72
C ALA A 395 7.96 -39.69 -17.11
N LYS A 396 8.85 -39.24 -18.00
CA LYS A 396 8.77 -37.93 -18.63
C LYS A 396 8.99 -38.02 -20.13
N MET A 397 8.28 -37.20 -20.90
CA MET A 397 8.58 -37.03 -22.32
C MET A 397 9.73 -36.03 -22.51
N THR A 398 10.63 -36.31 -23.45
CA THR A 398 11.75 -35.43 -23.81
C THR A 398 11.68 -34.92 -25.24
N ALA A 399 10.67 -35.36 -26.00
CA ALA A 399 10.35 -34.93 -27.35
C ALA A 399 8.86 -35.14 -27.61
N ASP A 400 8.34 -34.51 -28.67
CA ASP A 400 7.02 -34.87 -29.22
C ASP A 400 7.09 -36.28 -29.81
N VAL A 401 6.06 -37.08 -29.58
CA VAL A 401 6.03 -38.51 -29.93
C VAL A 401 4.76 -38.83 -30.70
N ASP A 402 4.92 -39.31 -31.94
CA ASP A 402 3.85 -39.92 -32.72
C ASP A 402 3.84 -41.43 -32.50
N LEU A 403 2.75 -41.96 -31.91
CA LEU A 403 2.60 -43.39 -31.66
C LEU A 403 2.25 -44.20 -32.91
N GLY A 404 1.92 -43.53 -34.03
CA GLY A 404 1.45 -44.16 -35.24
C GLY A 404 0.14 -44.93 -35.01
N THR A 405 0.00 -46.07 -35.68
CA THR A 405 -1.22 -46.89 -35.66
C THR A 405 -1.22 -47.99 -34.60
N ASP A 406 -0.08 -48.27 -33.98
CA ASP A 406 0.04 -49.36 -33.00
C ASP A 406 -0.54 -48.94 -31.65
N ILE A 407 -1.59 -49.64 -31.21
CA ILE A 407 -2.28 -49.36 -29.95
C ILE A 407 -1.48 -49.92 -28.77
N ALA A 408 -0.68 -49.07 -28.14
CA ALA A 408 0.05 -49.37 -26.90
C ALA A 408 -0.45 -48.46 -25.76
N LYS A 409 -1.08 -49.07 -24.75
CA LYS A 409 -1.72 -48.35 -23.63
C LYS A 409 -0.96 -48.55 -22.32
N VAL A 410 -0.87 -47.49 -21.54
CA VAL A 410 -0.25 -47.49 -20.22
C VAL A 410 -1.27 -47.96 -19.18
N GLY A 411 -0.96 -49.02 -18.45
CA GLY A 411 -1.80 -49.57 -17.40
C GLY A 411 -2.89 -50.52 -17.92
N THR A 412 -3.13 -51.59 -17.16
CA THR A 412 -4.17 -52.59 -17.44
C THR A 412 -5.13 -52.72 -16.24
N ALA A 413 -6.20 -53.50 -16.42
CA ALA A 413 -7.13 -53.80 -15.34
C ALA A 413 -6.47 -54.38 -14.08
N ASN A 414 -5.46 -55.25 -14.27
CA ASN A 414 -4.74 -55.92 -13.18
C ASN A 414 -3.50 -55.14 -12.71
N LYS A 415 -2.98 -54.24 -13.54
CA LYS A 415 -1.77 -53.44 -13.31
C LYS A 415 -2.05 -51.98 -13.67
N PRO A 416 -2.91 -51.29 -12.90
CA PRO A 416 -3.24 -49.90 -13.19
C PRO A 416 -2.01 -49.03 -12.94
N TYR A 417 -1.81 -48.01 -13.78
CA TYR A 417 -0.71 -47.08 -13.63
C TYR A 417 -0.92 -46.18 -12.39
N ALA A 418 0.12 -46.02 -11.59
CA ALA A 418 0.12 -45.31 -10.31
C ALA A 418 1.32 -44.34 -10.17
N GLY A 419 2.12 -44.18 -11.23
CA GLY A 419 3.27 -43.28 -11.26
C GLY A 419 2.90 -41.83 -11.61
N THR A 420 3.93 -40.99 -11.68
CA THR A 420 3.85 -39.63 -12.25
C THR A 420 4.31 -39.65 -13.69
N PHE A 421 3.45 -39.23 -14.61
CA PHE A 421 3.76 -38.99 -16.02
C PHE A 421 3.82 -37.49 -16.29
N ASP A 422 4.98 -36.98 -16.69
CA ASP A 422 5.19 -35.57 -17.04
C ASP A 422 5.45 -35.42 -18.55
N GLY A 423 4.48 -34.89 -19.29
CA GLY A 423 4.64 -34.65 -20.72
C GLY A 423 5.63 -33.52 -21.05
N GLN A 424 6.06 -32.70 -20.08
CA GLN A 424 6.92 -31.53 -20.30
C GLN A 424 6.44 -30.57 -21.41
N ASN A 425 5.12 -30.49 -21.60
CA ASN A 425 4.39 -29.78 -22.66
C ASN A 425 4.58 -30.33 -24.08
N HIS A 426 5.21 -31.50 -24.22
CA HIS A 426 5.30 -32.22 -25.48
C HIS A 426 3.95 -32.79 -25.93
N VAL A 427 3.88 -33.03 -27.24
CA VAL A 427 2.73 -33.58 -27.93
C VAL A 427 2.87 -35.10 -28.07
N LEU A 428 1.83 -35.82 -27.65
CA LEU A 428 1.64 -37.25 -27.90
C LEU A 428 0.55 -37.41 -28.97
N THR A 429 0.96 -37.70 -30.20
CA THR A 429 0.05 -37.89 -31.33
C THR A 429 -0.44 -39.34 -31.33
N VAL A 430 -1.76 -39.51 -31.34
CA VAL A 430 -2.45 -40.82 -31.38
C VAL A 430 -3.36 -40.90 -32.60
N ASN A 431 -3.06 -41.82 -33.52
CA ASN A 431 -3.81 -42.05 -34.75
C ASN A 431 -4.28 -43.51 -34.81
N TRP A 432 -5.28 -43.84 -33.97
CA TRP A 432 -5.70 -45.21 -33.73
C TRP A 432 -7.07 -45.50 -34.32
N ASP A 433 -7.12 -46.45 -35.25
CA ASP A 433 -8.34 -47.15 -35.63
C ASP A 433 -8.38 -48.50 -34.90
N ALA A 434 -9.20 -48.56 -33.86
CA ALA A 434 -9.27 -49.70 -32.96
C ALA A 434 -10.23 -50.80 -33.43
N GLY A 435 -10.89 -50.64 -34.59
CA GLY A 435 -11.88 -51.60 -35.07
C GLY A 435 -12.96 -51.87 -34.02
N SER A 436 -13.12 -53.11 -33.57
CA SER A 436 -14.10 -53.49 -32.54
C SER A 436 -13.58 -53.45 -31.09
N VAL A 437 -12.35 -52.95 -30.87
CA VAL A 437 -11.74 -52.92 -29.54
C VAL A 437 -12.33 -51.78 -28.71
N ASN A 438 -12.75 -52.11 -27.48
CA ASN A 438 -13.26 -51.16 -26.49
C ASN A 438 -12.12 -50.56 -25.66
N ASN A 439 -12.44 -49.57 -24.82
CA ASN A 439 -11.55 -49.08 -23.76
C ASN A 439 -10.26 -48.47 -24.33
N ILE A 440 -10.40 -47.48 -25.21
CA ILE A 440 -9.28 -46.91 -25.99
C ILE A 440 -8.93 -45.50 -25.51
N ALA A 441 -7.74 -45.39 -24.93
CA ALA A 441 -7.05 -44.14 -24.62
C ALA A 441 -5.55 -44.43 -24.41
N PRO A 442 -4.65 -43.42 -24.50
CA PRO A 442 -3.22 -43.59 -24.19
C PRO A 442 -2.97 -44.21 -22.81
N PHE A 443 -3.74 -43.79 -21.80
CA PHE A 443 -3.72 -44.40 -20.47
C PHE A 443 -4.96 -45.29 -20.30
N GLY A 444 -4.75 -46.60 -20.29
CA GLY A 444 -5.84 -47.57 -20.21
C GLY A 444 -6.52 -47.57 -18.85
N ARG A 445 -5.76 -47.72 -17.77
CA ARG A 445 -6.30 -47.64 -16.41
C ARG A 445 -5.30 -47.02 -15.45
N VAL A 446 -5.76 -46.06 -14.64
CA VAL A 446 -4.96 -45.37 -13.61
C VAL A 446 -5.49 -45.61 -12.19
N ASN A 447 -4.61 -45.63 -11.19
CA ASN A 447 -4.92 -45.81 -9.77
C ASN A 447 -3.91 -45.03 -8.92
N GLY A 448 -4.26 -43.81 -8.51
CA GLY A 448 -3.35 -42.92 -7.79
C GLY A 448 -2.30 -42.24 -8.68
N ALA A 449 -2.53 -42.16 -10.00
CA ALA A 449 -1.57 -41.57 -10.93
C ALA A 449 -1.62 -40.04 -10.96
N THR A 450 -0.49 -39.42 -11.30
CA THR A 450 -0.43 -38.00 -11.68
C THR A 450 -0.01 -37.90 -13.14
N ILE A 451 -0.85 -37.32 -13.99
CA ILE A 451 -0.54 -37.04 -15.40
C ILE A 451 -0.54 -35.53 -15.56
N LYS A 452 0.57 -34.95 -16.02
CA LYS A 452 0.68 -33.50 -16.14
C LYS A 452 1.45 -33.03 -17.37
N ASN A 453 1.23 -31.78 -17.76
CA ASN A 453 1.95 -31.09 -18.84
C ASN A 453 1.93 -31.88 -20.16
N LEU A 454 0.82 -32.52 -20.51
CA LEU A 454 0.74 -33.41 -21.67
C LEU A 454 -0.30 -32.90 -22.67
N ARG A 455 0.08 -32.83 -23.95
CA ARG A 455 -0.83 -32.52 -25.05
C ARG A 455 -1.07 -33.80 -25.84
N THR A 456 -2.31 -34.21 -26.00
CA THR A 456 -2.68 -35.31 -26.91
C THR A 456 -3.39 -34.76 -28.14
N GLU A 457 -3.06 -35.29 -29.31
CA GLU A 457 -3.70 -34.90 -30.58
C GLU A 457 -3.85 -36.11 -31.51
N GLY A 458 -4.48 -35.91 -32.67
CA GLY A 458 -4.70 -36.95 -33.67
C GLY A 458 -6.16 -37.42 -33.68
N SER A 459 -6.37 -38.71 -33.92
CA SER A 459 -7.70 -39.30 -34.05
C SER A 459 -7.80 -40.69 -33.42
N ILE A 460 -8.91 -40.94 -32.72
CA ILE A 460 -9.29 -42.26 -32.21
C ILE A 460 -10.63 -42.64 -32.81
N ARG A 461 -10.65 -43.72 -33.58
CA ARG A 461 -11.86 -44.31 -34.18
C ARG A 461 -12.06 -45.73 -33.64
N SER A 462 -13.30 -46.08 -33.30
CA SER A 462 -13.66 -47.45 -32.92
C SER A 462 -15.15 -47.72 -33.15
N ASP A 463 -15.47 -48.94 -33.55
CA ASP A 463 -16.82 -49.53 -33.56
C ASP A 463 -17.18 -50.11 -32.17
N GLY A 464 -16.24 -50.10 -31.22
CA GLY A 464 -16.44 -50.40 -29.81
C GLY A 464 -16.88 -49.20 -28.96
N TYR A 465 -16.97 -49.41 -27.65
CA TYR A 465 -17.38 -48.41 -26.65
C TYR A 465 -16.25 -48.04 -25.67
N TYR A 466 -16.44 -46.94 -24.93
CA TYR A 466 -15.46 -46.29 -24.04
C TYR A 466 -14.19 -45.84 -24.76
N LEU A 467 -14.25 -44.59 -25.23
CA LEU A 467 -13.15 -43.93 -25.94
C LEU A 467 -12.80 -42.63 -25.23
N SER A 468 -11.51 -42.34 -25.11
CA SER A 468 -11.06 -41.07 -24.57
C SER A 468 -9.76 -40.56 -25.15
N GLY A 469 -9.60 -39.23 -25.16
CA GLY A 469 -8.40 -38.58 -25.64
C GLY A 469 -7.20 -38.67 -24.70
N LEU A 470 -7.37 -39.13 -23.45
CA LEU A 470 -6.26 -39.27 -22.50
C LEU A 470 -6.35 -40.50 -21.60
N ILE A 471 -7.38 -40.60 -20.75
CA ILE A 471 -7.55 -41.73 -19.82
C ILE A 471 -8.84 -42.46 -20.18
N ASP A 472 -8.78 -43.78 -20.29
CA ASP A 472 -10.01 -44.56 -20.38
C ASP A 472 -10.62 -44.68 -18.97
N GLU A 473 -9.99 -45.45 -18.08
CA GLU A 473 -10.53 -45.71 -16.75
C GLU A 473 -9.71 -45.08 -15.61
N ALA A 474 -10.34 -44.21 -14.83
CA ALA A 474 -9.84 -43.79 -13.52
C ALA A 474 -10.37 -44.75 -12.44
N TYR A 475 -9.50 -45.68 -12.04
CA TYR A 475 -9.71 -46.59 -10.91
C TYR A 475 -9.33 -45.90 -9.58
N GLY A 476 -9.31 -46.63 -8.46
CA GLY A 476 -9.18 -46.10 -7.10
C GLY A 476 -8.03 -45.11 -6.81
N GLY A 477 -7.93 -44.70 -5.54
CA GLY A 477 -6.94 -43.71 -5.11
C GLY A 477 -7.24 -42.28 -5.58
N SER A 478 -6.25 -41.41 -5.45
CA SER A 478 -6.32 -39.99 -5.86
C SER A 478 -5.59 -39.79 -7.18
N ASN A 479 -6.34 -39.63 -8.26
CA ASN A 479 -5.79 -39.40 -9.60
C ASN A 479 -5.79 -37.89 -9.92
N THR A 480 -4.70 -37.39 -10.45
CA THR A 480 -4.54 -35.97 -10.81
C THR A 480 -4.21 -35.83 -12.29
N VAL A 481 -4.97 -35.00 -13.01
CA VAL A 481 -4.68 -34.58 -14.38
C VAL A 481 -4.48 -33.06 -14.36
N ALA A 482 -3.30 -32.57 -14.71
CA ALA A 482 -2.96 -31.16 -14.54
C ALA A 482 -2.22 -30.58 -15.76
N ASN A 483 -2.63 -29.41 -16.26
CA ASN A 483 -2.00 -28.80 -17.43
C ASN A 483 -1.98 -29.75 -18.65
N CYS A 484 -3.11 -30.40 -18.91
CA CYS A 484 -3.25 -31.31 -20.04
C CYS A 484 -4.22 -30.77 -21.09
N VAL A 485 -3.88 -31.00 -22.37
CA VAL A 485 -4.71 -30.62 -23.51
C VAL A 485 -5.09 -31.88 -24.27
N SER A 486 -6.38 -32.09 -24.51
CA SER A 486 -6.90 -33.13 -25.41
C SER A 486 -7.43 -32.48 -26.68
N ALA A 487 -6.66 -32.57 -27.76
CA ALA A 487 -7.00 -32.18 -29.13
C ALA A 487 -7.31 -33.40 -30.01
N VAL A 488 -7.58 -34.56 -29.41
CA VAL A 488 -7.88 -35.82 -30.11
C VAL A 488 -9.31 -35.80 -30.65
N ASN A 489 -9.48 -36.08 -31.94
CA ASN A 489 -10.79 -36.28 -32.55
C ASN A 489 -11.27 -37.71 -32.30
N ILE A 490 -12.39 -37.86 -31.59
CA ILE A 490 -12.95 -39.16 -31.22
C ILE A 490 -14.16 -39.44 -32.10
N THR A 491 -14.15 -40.55 -32.82
CA THR A 491 -15.28 -41.03 -33.63
C THR A 491 -15.69 -42.42 -33.20
N SER A 492 -16.86 -42.57 -32.58
CA SER A 492 -17.43 -43.89 -32.31
C SER A 492 -18.42 -44.30 -33.40
N SER A 493 -18.34 -45.54 -33.85
CA SER A 493 -19.37 -46.17 -34.69
C SER A 493 -20.10 -47.30 -33.99
N TYR A 494 -20.11 -47.31 -32.64
CA TYR A 494 -20.83 -48.31 -31.87
C TYR A 494 -22.33 -48.27 -32.19
N THR A 495 -22.88 -49.43 -32.58
CA THR A 495 -24.25 -49.56 -33.09
C THR A 495 -25.23 -50.14 -32.07
N SER A 496 -24.72 -50.77 -31.01
CA SER A 496 -25.56 -51.56 -30.10
C SER A 496 -26.23 -50.69 -29.03
N ASP A 497 -25.50 -49.74 -28.46
CA ASP A 497 -25.94 -48.82 -27.40
C ASP A 497 -25.15 -47.49 -27.50
N ARG A 498 -25.19 -46.66 -26.45
CA ARG A 498 -24.38 -45.44 -26.25
C ARG A 498 -22.87 -45.69 -26.35
N CYS A 499 -22.13 -44.77 -26.96
CA CYS A 499 -20.69 -44.97 -27.23
C CYS A 499 -19.80 -44.84 -25.99
N GLY A 500 -20.20 -44.01 -25.03
CA GLY A 500 -19.42 -43.75 -23.83
C GLY A 500 -18.12 -43.00 -24.07
N ALA A 501 -18.13 -42.04 -25.00
CA ALA A 501 -16.95 -41.25 -25.36
C ALA A 501 -16.76 -40.04 -24.43
N GLY A 502 -15.58 -39.91 -23.83
CA GLY A 502 -15.20 -38.79 -22.96
C GLY A 502 -13.99 -38.03 -23.50
N GLY A 503 -14.07 -36.70 -23.62
CA GLY A 503 -12.98 -35.90 -24.22
C GLY A 503 -11.63 -36.02 -23.49
N LEU A 504 -11.64 -36.27 -22.18
CA LEU A 504 -10.45 -36.45 -21.35
C LEU A 504 -10.44 -37.77 -20.56
N ILE A 505 -11.60 -38.18 -20.02
CA ILE A 505 -11.77 -39.43 -19.28
C ILE A 505 -13.05 -40.16 -19.71
N SER A 506 -13.02 -41.46 -20.00
CA SER A 506 -14.26 -42.20 -20.31
C SER A 506 -15.04 -42.57 -19.05
N TYR A 507 -14.37 -43.15 -18.03
CA TYR A 507 -15.04 -43.72 -16.86
C TYR A 507 -14.30 -43.48 -15.53
N ILE A 508 -15.02 -43.02 -14.51
CA ILE A 508 -14.53 -42.86 -13.13
C ILE A 508 -15.25 -43.84 -12.20
N PHE A 509 -14.49 -44.73 -11.54
CA PHE A 509 -15.01 -45.73 -10.61
C PHE A 509 -15.46 -45.15 -9.26
N PRO A 510 -16.33 -45.83 -8.49
CA PRO A 510 -16.80 -45.34 -7.18
C PRO A 510 -15.71 -45.02 -6.17
N SER A 511 -14.61 -45.77 -6.18
CA SER A 511 -13.49 -45.58 -5.25
C SER A 511 -12.48 -44.51 -5.70
N ALA A 512 -12.66 -43.92 -6.88
CA ALA A 512 -11.72 -42.99 -7.47
C ALA A 512 -12.00 -41.55 -7.04
N ARG A 513 -10.93 -40.81 -6.74
CA ARG A 513 -10.98 -39.36 -6.52
C ARG A 513 -10.17 -38.68 -7.61
N VAL A 514 -10.84 -37.99 -8.52
CA VAL A 514 -10.20 -37.37 -9.69
C VAL A 514 -10.17 -35.86 -9.54
N THR A 515 -8.98 -35.28 -9.72
CA THR A 515 -8.77 -33.83 -9.79
C THR A 515 -8.25 -33.47 -11.17
N ILE A 516 -8.95 -32.59 -11.88
CA ILE A 516 -8.60 -32.10 -13.21
C ILE A 516 -8.36 -30.60 -13.09
N ASN A 517 -7.11 -30.17 -13.25
CA ASN A 517 -6.73 -28.78 -13.09
C ASN A 517 -6.12 -28.24 -14.39
N ASP A 518 -6.53 -27.05 -14.79
CA ASP A 518 -5.85 -26.33 -15.86
C ASP A 518 -5.84 -27.16 -17.17
N CYS A 519 -7.00 -27.71 -17.55
CA CYS A 519 -7.12 -28.61 -18.71
C CYS A 519 -8.01 -28.05 -19.81
N LEU A 520 -7.66 -28.36 -21.05
CA LEU A 520 -8.42 -28.01 -22.26
C LEU A 520 -8.83 -29.26 -23.01
N VAL A 521 -10.10 -29.35 -23.41
CA VAL A 521 -10.55 -30.29 -24.43
C VAL A 521 -11.01 -29.50 -25.66
N LYS A 522 -10.37 -29.72 -26.80
CA LYS A 522 -10.66 -29.04 -28.07
C LYS A 522 -10.88 -29.97 -29.27
N GLY A 523 -10.60 -31.27 -29.13
CA GLY A 523 -10.91 -32.26 -30.16
C GLY A 523 -12.42 -32.49 -30.31
N SER A 524 -12.85 -33.04 -31.45
CA SER A 524 -14.27 -33.38 -31.66
C SER A 524 -14.66 -34.70 -30.99
N ILE A 525 -15.92 -34.83 -30.59
CA ILE A 525 -16.50 -36.07 -30.05
C ILE A 525 -17.77 -36.39 -30.84
N ASP A 526 -17.65 -37.31 -31.79
CA ASP A 526 -18.72 -37.63 -32.71
C ASP A 526 -19.09 -39.11 -32.68
N ALA A 527 -20.37 -39.41 -32.87
CA ALA A 527 -20.87 -40.76 -33.11
C ALA A 527 -21.57 -40.85 -34.47
N THR A 528 -21.36 -41.95 -35.19
CA THR A 528 -21.98 -42.18 -36.51
C THR A 528 -23.39 -42.77 -36.43
N THR A 529 -23.87 -43.11 -35.22
CA THR A 529 -25.19 -43.71 -34.98
C THR A 529 -26.01 -42.88 -33.99
N GLU A 530 -27.34 -42.88 -34.14
CA GLU A 530 -28.26 -42.21 -33.21
C GLU A 530 -28.13 -42.73 -31.77
N LYS A 531 -27.85 -44.03 -31.59
CA LYS A 531 -27.64 -44.60 -30.25
C LYS A 531 -26.33 -44.11 -29.64
N GLY A 532 -25.26 -44.06 -30.44
CA GLY A 532 -23.95 -43.59 -30.00
C GLY A 532 -23.97 -42.13 -29.53
N GLN A 533 -24.74 -41.27 -30.21
CA GLN A 533 -24.92 -39.85 -29.86
C GLN A 533 -25.47 -39.62 -28.44
N LYS A 534 -26.05 -40.65 -27.82
CA LYS A 534 -26.73 -40.60 -26.52
C LYS A 534 -25.84 -41.00 -25.33
N GLY A 535 -24.52 -40.90 -25.46
CA GLY A 535 -23.62 -41.06 -24.34
C GLY A 535 -22.23 -40.48 -24.57
N MET A 536 -22.10 -39.17 -24.35
CA MET A 536 -20.87 -38.40 -24.55
C MET A 536 -20.59 -37.45 -23.38
N GLY A 537 -19.32 -37.28 -23.05
CA GLY A 537 -18.87 -36.29 -22.07
C GLY A 537 -17.81 -35.37 -22.66
N GLY A 538 -18.02 -34.05 -22.57
CA GLY A 538 -17.02 -33.08 -23.06
C GLY A 538 -15.67 -33.21 -22.34
N PHE A 539 -15.68 -33.53 -21.04
CA PHE A 539 -14.48 -33.97 -20.30
C PHE A 539 -14.59 -35.42 -19.86
N VAL A 540 -15.64 -35.74 -19.09
CA VAL A 540 -15.87 -37.07 -18.49
C VAL A 540 -17.21 -37.62 -18.94
N TYR A 541 -17.24 -38.84 -19.47
CA TYR A 541 -18.49 -39.48 -19.88
C TYR A 541 -19.28 -40.11 -18.71
N SER A 542 -18.64 -40.93 -17.87
CA SER A 542 -19.31 -41.64 -16.77
C SER A 542 -18.56 -41.42 -15.45
N GLN A 543 -19.27 -40.98 -14.40
CA GLN A 543 -18.70 -40.64 -13.11
C GLN A 543 -19.46 -41.28 -11.94
N ASN A 544 -18.80 -42.24 -11.28
CA ASN A 544 -19.30 -42.85 -10.05
C ASN A 544 -18.50 -42.48 -8.78
N GLY A 545 -17.30 -41.92 -8.95
CA GLY A 545 -16.47 -41.37 -7.87
C GLY A 545 -16.63 -39.85 -7.74
N THR A 546 -15.65 -39.20 -7.09
CA THR A 546 -15.61 -37.73 -6.99
C THR A 546 -14.77 -37.13 -8.11
N CYS A 547 -15.24 -36.07 -8.75
CA CYS A 547 -14.51 -35.34 -9.79
C CYS A 547 -14.51 -33.83 -9.49
N THR A 548 -13.33 -33.23 -9.36
CA THR A 548 -13.17 -31.78 -9.21
C THR A 548 -12.44 -31.22 -10.41
N LEU A 549 -13.08 -30.28 -11.11
CA LEU A 549 -12.51 -29.57 -12.25
C LEU A 549 -12.24 -28.12 -11.86
N THR A 550 -11.02 -27.65 -12.07
CA THR A 550 -10.63 -26.27 -11.76
C THR A 550 -9.91 -25.62 -12.93
N ARG A 551 -10.37 -24.44 -13.38
CA ARG A 551 -9.78 -23.69 -14.50
C ARG A 551 -9.71 -24.54 -15.78
N CYS A 552 -10.84 -25.12 -16.17
CA CYS A 552 -10.93 -25.99 -17.34
C CYS A 552 -11.76 -25.33 -18.46
N LEU A 553 -11.38 -25.61 -19.71
CA LEU A 553 -12.06 -25.12 -20.90
C LEU A 553 -12.50 -26.27 -21.81
N TYR A 554 -13.79 -26.32 -22.15
CA TYR A 554 -14.31 -27.18 -23.21
C TYR A 554 -14.55 -26.34 -24.48
N ALA A 555 -13.72 -26.53 -25.50
CA ALA A 555 -13.80 -25.84 -26.79
C ALA A 555 -14.14 -26.78 -27.96
N GLY A 556 -14.22 -28.09 -27.72
CA GLY A 556 -14.47 -29.10 -28.74
C GLY A 556 -15.86 -29.02 -29.37
N THR A 557 -16.02 -29.66 -30.54
CA THR A 557 -17.33 -29.87 -31.18
C THR A 557 -17.85 -31.27 -30.88
N ASN A 558 -19.16 -31.48 -31.01
CA ASN A 558 -19.77 -32.79 -30.81
C ASN A 558 -21.12 -32.86 -31.54
N ASN A 559 -21.62 -34.08 -31.75
CA ASN A 559 -22.97 -34.35 -32.26
C ASN A 559 -23.87 -35.04 -31.21
N ALA A 560 -23.71 -34.70 -29.93
CA ALA A 560 -24.43 -35.35 -28.84
C ALA A 560 -25.95 -35.12 -28.91
N ASP A 561 -26.73 -36.20 -28.81
CA ASP A 561 -28.18 -36.19 -28.60
C ASP A 561 -28.46 -36.47 -27.12
N ASN A 562 -28.89 -35.45 -26.38
CA ASN A 562 -29.15 -35.57 -24.95
C ASN A 562 -30.61 -35.92 -24.60
N SER A 563 -31.38 -36.48 -25.54
CA SER A 563 -32.76 -36.91 -25.32
C SER A 563 -32.94 -37.93 -24.19
N ASN A 564 -31.89 -38.65 -23.81
CA ASN A 564 -31.89 -39.63 -22.71
C ASN A 564 -31.16 -39.15 -21.43
N ASN A 565 -30.78 -37.87 -21.35
CA ASN A 565 -30.05 -37.27 -20.22
C ASN A 565 -28.71 -37.96 -19.87
N ASN A 566 -28.00 -38.52 -20.86
CA ASN A 566 -26.71 -39.19 -20.66
C ASN A 566 -25.50 -38.47 -21.30
N CYS A 567 -25.67 -37.21 -21.73
CA CYS A 567 -24.58 -36.39 -22.27
C CYS A 567 -24.31 -35.15 -21.39
N TYR A 568 -23.03 -34.81 -21.20
CA TYR A 568 -22.60 -33.80 -20.21
C TYR A 568 -21.41 -32.96 -20.69
N THR A 569 -21.46 -31.63 -20.47
CA THR A 569 -20.41 -30.73 -20.97
C THR A 569 -19.09 -30.93 -20.23
N PHE A 570 -19.14 -31.20 -18.92
CA PHE A 570 -17.95 -31.50 -18.13
C PHE A 570 -18.00 -32.91 -17.53
N ALA A 571 -18.96 -33.22 -16.66
CA ALA A 571 -19.05 -34.54 -16.03
C ALA A 571 -20.43 -34.81 -15.42
N PRO A 572 -20.97 -36.04 -15.49
CA PRO A 572 -22.22 -36.42 -14.82
C PRO A 572 -22.07 -36.66 -13.30
N THR A 573 -23.21 -36.84 -12.61
CA THR A 573 -23.28 -37.47 -11.28
C THR A 573 -24.15 -38.73 -11.37
N ASN A 574 -23.56 -39.89 -11.70
CA ASN A 574 -24.34 -41.08 -12.06
C ASN A 574 -24.87 -41.89 -10.87
N THR A 575 -24.23 -41.82 -9.69
CA THR A 575 -24.57 -42.64 -8.51
C THR A 575 -24.68 -41.82 -7.22
N SER A 576 -25.45 -42.33 -6.26
CA SER A 576 -25.57 -41.72 -4.93
C SER A 576 -24.19 -41.73 -4.24
N GLY A 577 -23.64 -40.55 -3.96
CA GLY A 577 -22.31 -40.36 -3.39
C GLY A 577 -21.24 -39.84 -4.38
N ALA A 578 -21.51 -39.89 -5.69
CA ALA A 578 -20.66 -39.23 -6.69
C ALA A 578 -20.88 -37.71 -6.67
N THR A 579 -19.80 -36.92 -6.72
CA THR A 579 -19.86 -35.45 -6.70
C THR A 579 -19.04 -34.84 -7.82
N THR A 580 -19.63 -33.91 -8.55
CA THR A 580 -18.92 -33.06 -9.53
C THR A 580 -18.80 -31.65 -8.97
N THR A 581 -17.58 -31.13 -8.87
CA THR A 581 -17.32 -29.74 -8.46
C THR A 581 -16.64 -29.01 -9.61
N LEU A 582 -17.23 -27.89 -10.04
CA LEU A 582 -16.70 -27.04 -11.11
C LEU A 582 -16.27 -25.71 -10.53
N ASN A 583 -14.99 -25.37 -10.68
CA ASN A 583 -14.41 -24.12 -10.20
C ASN A 583 -13.77 -23.37 -11.36
N ASN A 584 -14.34 -22.23 -11.77
CA ASN A 584 -13.81 -21.42 -12.87
C ASN A 584 -13.71 -22.20 -14.20
N CYS A 585 -14.79 -22.86 -14.62
CA CYS A 585 -14.84 -23.71 -15.80
C CYS A 585 -15.69 -23.07 -16.90
N TYR A 586 -15.18 -23.06 -18.14
CA TYR A 586 -15.80 -22.38 -19.28
C TYR A 586 -16.06 -23.32 -20.46
N TYR A 587 -17.11 -23.07 -21.24
CA TYR A 587 -17.42 -23.89 -22.43
C TYR A 587 -17.84 -23.05 -23.64
N LEU A 588 -17.39 -23.44 -24.84
CA LEU A 588 -17.82 -22.84 -26.12
C LEU A 588 -19.07 -23.52 -26.67
N ASN A 589 -19.02 -24.84 -26.82
CA ASN A 589 -20.14 -25.65 -27.31
C ASN A 589 -20.69 -26.47 -26.13
N THR A 590 -22.00 -26.66 -26.09
CA THR A 590 -22.58 -27.56 -25.09
C THR A 590 -22.40 -29.01 -25.56
N CYS A 591 -22.05 -29.93 -24.65
CA CYS A 591 -22.15 -31.37 -24.91
C CYS A 591 -23.26 -31.92 -24.01
N GLY A 592 -24.48 -32.02 -24.52
CA GLY A 592 -25.66 -32.41 -23.73
C GLY A 592 -26.04 -31.44 -22.61
N LYS A 593 -25.92 -31.84 -21.33
CA LYS A 593 -26.30 -30.99 -20.18
C LYS A 593 -25.30 -29.84 -20.01
N VAL A 594 -25.82 -28.62 -19.89
CA VAL A 594 -25.05 -27.39 -19.65
C VAL A 594 -24.37 -27.44 -18.28
N GLN A 595 -23.06 -27.18 -18.27
CA GLN A 595 -22.22 -27.15 -17.07
C GLN A 595 -21.08 -26.16 -17.27
N GLY A 596 -20.79 -25.32 -16.27
CA GLY A 596 -19.80 -24.23 -16.37
C GLY A 596 -20.41 -22.93 -16.91
N GLU A 597 -19.54 -21.96 -17.22
CA GLU A 597 -19.92 -20.66 -17.78
C GLU A 597 -19.76 -20.65 -19.32
N PRO A 598 -20.77 -20.24 -20.09
CA PRO A 598 -20.66 -20.16 -21.55
C PRO A 598 -19.69 -19.05 -21.98
N VAL A 599 -18.95 -19.29 -23.06
CA VAL A 599 -18.11 -18.28 -23.73
C VAL A 599 -18.39 -18.25 -25.23
N THR A 600 -18.13 -17.10 -25.86
CA THR A 600 -18.24 -16.93 -27.32
C THR A 600 -16.91 -17.17 -28.04
N LYS A 601 -16.96 -17.37 -29.36
CA LYS A 601 -15.75 -17.45 -30.20
C LYS A 601 -14.90 -16.17 -30.09
N GLU A 602 -15.52 -15.00 -30.05
CA GLU A 602 -14.84 -13.72 -29.83
C GLU A 602 -14.17 -13.64 -28.45
N GLN A 603 -14.84 -14.08 -27.38
CA GLN A 603 -14.25 -14.11 -26.03
C GLN A 603 -13.03 -15.03 -25.93
N LEU A 604 -13.04 -16.13 -26.68
CA LEU A 604 -11.87 -17.02 -26.76
C LEU A 604 -10.68 -16.38 -27.46
N LYS A 605 -10.90 -15.43 -28.37
CA LYS A 605 -9.86 -14.75 -29.17
C LYS A 605 -9.36 -13.44 -28.56
N ASN A 606 -10.19 -12.79 -27.75
CA ASN A 606 -9.95 -11.42 -27.31
C ASN A 606 -9.26 -11.31 -25.94
N GLY A 607 -8.79 -12.41 -25.36
CA GLY A 607 -8.10 -12.42 -24.06
C GLY A 607 -9.00 -12.56 -22.83
N TYR A 608 -10.32 -12.43 -22.98
CA TYR A 608 -11.26 -12.57 -21.87
C TYR A 608 -11.11 -13.91 -21.14
N VAL A 609 -11.14 -15.02 -21.88
CA VAL A 609 -11.07 -16.36 -21.28
C VAL A 609 -9.68 -16.64 -20.71
N ALA A 610 -8.62 -16.13 -21.36
CA ALA A 610 -7.25 -16.22 -20.85
C ALA A 610 -7.13 -15.55 -19.47
N HIS A 611 -7.60 -14.30 -19.34
CA HIS A 611 -7.57 -13.53 -18.10
C HIS A 611 -8.39 -14.17 -16.98
N LYS A 612 -9.58 -14.67 -17.29
CA LYS A 612 -10.42 -15.40 -16.31
C LYS A 612 -9.77 -16.69 -15.82
N LEU A 613 -9.19 -17.48 -16.71
CA LEU A 613 -8.55 -18.74 -16.36
C LEU A 613 -7.22 -18.55 -15.63
N GLN A 614 -6.42 -17.52 -15.97
CA GLN A 614 -5.12 -17.30 -15.31
C GLN A 614 -5.27 -16.86 -13.84
N GLY A 615 -6.33 -16.11 -13.51
CA GLY A 615 -6.51 -15.54 -12.17
C GLY A 615 -5.29 -14.70 -11.73
N THR A 616 -4.83 -14.91 -10.50
CA THR A 616 -3.71 -14.16 -9.89
C THR A 616 -2.34 -14.83 -10.07
N ARG A 617 -2.22 -15.83 -10.96
CA ARG A 617 -0.98 -16.60 -11.15
C ARG A 617 0.11 -15.75 -11.82
N GLU A 618 1.38 -16.01 -11.48
CA GLU A 618 2.51 -15.24 -12.04
C GLU A 618 3.42 -16.01 -13.00
N GLU A 619 3.68 -17.29 -12.75
CA GLU A 619 4.66 -18.06 -13.51
C GLU A 619 4.06 -18.75 -14.73
N THR A 620 3.30 -19.83 -14.53
CA THR A 620 2.54 -20.50 -15.60
C THR A 620 1.11 -20.00 -15.56
N VAL A 621 0.67 -19.33 -16.63
CA VAL A 621 -0.65 -18.70 -16.75
C VAL A 621 -1.40 -19.26 -17.95
N TRP A 622 -2.72 -19.13 -17.95
CA TRP A 622 -3.50 -19.24 -19.19
C TRP A 622 -3.24 -18.01 -20.04
N GLY A 623 -2.28 -18.14 -20.95
CA GLY A 623 -1.85 -17.08 -21.85
C GLY A 623 -2.43 -17.23 -23.25
N GLN A 624 -2.37 -16.13 -24.00
CA GLN A 624 -2.83 -16.05 -25.38
C GLN A 624 -2.08 -14.93 -26.09
N LYS A 625 -1.61 -15.17 -27.32
CA LYS A 625 -1.19 -14.09 -28.21
C LYS A 625 -2.41 -13.49 -28.91
N LEU A 626 -2.84 -12.31 -28.46
CA LEU A 626 -4.03 -11.64 -28.97
C LEU A 626 -3.89 -11.32 -30.46
N GLY A 627 -4.94 -11.60 -31.23
CA GLY A 627 -4.98 -11.43 -32.69
C GLY A 627 -4.38 -12.60 -33.50
N THR A 628 -3.76 -13.59 -32.86
CA THR A 628 -3.23 -14.79 -33.55
C THR A 628 -3.86 -16.08 -33.03
N ASP A 629 -3.87 -16.26 -31.70
CA ASP A 629 -4.34 -17.49 -31.07
C ASP A 629 -5.88 -17.52 -31.04
N ASN A 630 -6.47 -18.68 -31.39
CA ASN A 630 -7.92 -18.85 -31.39
C ASN A 630 -8.53 -19.14 -30.01
N GLU A 631 -7.71 -19.63 -29.08
CA GLU A 631 -8.10 -19.96 -27.71
C GLU A 631 -6.87 -19.87 -26.78
N PRO A 632 -7.06 -19.67 -25.47
CA PRO A 632 -5.94 -19.60 -24.55
C PRO A 632 -5.30 -20.97 -24.31
N GLN A 633 -4.02 -20.95 -23.92
CA GLN A 633 -3.21 -22.12 -23.58
C GLN A 633 -2.40 -21.84 -22.32
N LEU A 634 -2.07 -22.87 -21.56
CA LEU A 634 -1.09 -22.71 -20.49
C LEU A 634 0.31 -22.49 -21.04
N THR A 635 1.00 -21.50 -20.49
CA THR A 635 2.34 -21.11 -20.92
C THR A 635 3.07 -20.40 -19.79
N ALA A 636 4.40 -20.54 -19.79
CA ALA A 636 5.31 -19.76 -18.96
C ALA A 636 5.86 -18.51 -19.69
N GLU A 637 5.47 -18.30 -20.96
CA GLU A 637 5.92 -17.15 -21.75
C GLU A 637 5.25 -15.87 -21.25
N ALA A 638 6.02 -15.00 -20.58
CA ALA A 638 5.51 -13.74 -20.04
C ALA A 638 4.87 -12.82 -21.10
N ALA A 639 5.25 -12.95 -22.38
CA ALA A 639 4.68 -12.19 -23.49
C ALA A 639 3.23 -12.59 -23.83
N LYS A 640 2.83 -13.83 -23.53
CA LYS A 640 1.47 -14.34 -23.76
C LYS A 640 0.52 -14.04 -22.61
N ARG A 641 1.00 -13.46 -21.51
CA ARG A 641 0.14 -13.03 -20.41
C ARG A 641 -0.83 -11.94 -20.89
N VAL A 642 -2.07 -12.01 -20.41
CA VAL A 642 -3.13 -11.06 -20.73
C VAL A 642 -3.45 -10.20 -19.51
N TYR A 643 -3.57 -8.89 -19.73
CA TYR A 643 -3.98 -7.90 -18.74
C TYR A 643 -5.31 -7.29 -19.12
N GLU A 644 -6.12 -6.97 -18.11
CA GLU A 644 -7.42 -6.33 -18.26
C GLU A 644 -7.29 -4.80 -18.08
N VAL A 645 -7.86 -4.06 -19.02
CA VAL A 645 -8.06 -2.61 -18.92
C VAL A 645 -9.55 -2.35 -18.78
N LYS A 646 -9.95 -1.94 -17.58
CA LYS A 646 -11.32 -1.59 -17.22
C LYS A 646 -11.55 -0.11 -17.48
N PHE A 647 -12.60 0.21 -18.22
CA PHE A 647 -13.05 1.57 -18.43
C PHE A 647 -14.25 1.85 -17.52
N THR A 648 -14.16 2.91 -16.73
CA THR A 648 -15.18 3.25 -15.75
C THR A 648 -15.78 4.62 -16.00
N TYR A 649 -17.11 4.70 -16.01
CA TYR A 649 -17.88 5.94 -16.06
C TYR A 649 -18.70 6.06 -14.78
N ASN A 650 -18.61 7.20 -14.09
CA ASN A 650 -19.23 7.43 -12.78
C ASN A 650 -18.93 6.32 -11.75
N GLY A 651 -17.70 5.82 -11.75
CA GLY A 651 -17.24 4.75 -10.84
C GLY A 651 -17.74 3.34 -11.16
N LYS A 652 -18.45 3.13 -12.28
CA LYS A 652 -18.94 1.82 -12.73
C LYS A 652 -18.19 1.35 -13.97
N GLU A 653 -17.84 0.07 -14.03
CA GLU A 653 -17.26 -0.55 -15.23
C GLU A 653 -18.30 -0.55 -16.36
N VAL A 654 -17.94 0.08 -17.48
CA VAL A 654 -18.81 0.18 -18.67
C VAL A 654 -18.25 -0.60 -19.86
N ALA A 655 -16.94 -0.82 -19.89
CA ALA A 655 -16.30 -1.63 -20.90
C ALA A 655 -14.98 -2.20 -20.36
N SER A 656 -14.58 -3.36 -20.89
CA SER A 656 -13.27 -3.95 -20.62
C SER A 656 -12.60 -4.32 -21.93
N ARG A 657 -11.28 -4.16 -21.95
CA ARG A 657 -10.39 -4.54 -23.06
C ARG A 657 -9.23 -5.33 -22.49
N TYR A 658 -8.56 -6.09 -23.35
CA TYR A 658 -7.46 -6.94 -22.94
C TYR A 658 -6.26 -6.70 -23.82
N ALA A 659 -5.07 -6.76 -23.22
CA ALA A 659 -3.81 -6.54 -23.92
C ALA A 659 -2.76 -7.55 -23.44
N ASN A 660 -1.85 -7.94 -24.33
CA ASN A 660 -0.63 -8.63 -23.93
C ASN A 660 0.34 -7.69 -23.22
N ARG A 661 1.31 -8.24 -22.48
CA ARG A 661 2.36 -7.45 -21.82
C ARG A 661 3.12 -6.57 -22.81
N GLY A 662 3.16 -5.26 -22.57
CA GLY A 662 3.77 -4.26 -23.44
C GLY A 662 2.94 -3.92 -24.69
N GLY A 663 1.80 -4.59 -24.89
CA GLY A 663 0.84 -4.29 -25.95
C GLY A 663 -0.10 -3.16 -25.57
N ASN A 664 -1.16 -2.97 -26.36
CA ASN A 664 -2.16 -1.93 -26.15
C ASN A 664 -3.58 -2.47 -26.40
N VAL A 665 -4.59 -1.68 -26.05
CA VAL A 665 -6.01 -2.10 -26.17
C VAL A 665 -6.57 -2.00 -27.59
N GLY A 666 -5.84 -1.34 -28.50
CA GLY A 666 -6.16 -1.17 -29.92
C GLY A 666 -7.37 -0.26 -30.20
N THR A 667 -8.47 -0.42 -29.46
CA THR A 667 -9.70 0.37 -29.60
C THR A 667 -10.21 0.82 -28.24
N LEU A 668 -10.51 2.11 -28.13
CA LEU A 668 -11.15 2.69 -26.95
C LEU A 668 -12.67 2.44 -27.00
N PRO A 669 -13.36 2.43 -25.85
CA PRO A 669 -14.81 2.37 -25.82
C PRO A 669 -15.44 3.55 -26.55
N THR A 670 -16.52 3.27 -27.26
CA THR A 670 -17.34 4.28 -27.93
C THR A 670 -18.32 4.95 -26.96
N PRO A 671 -18.87 6.15 -27.28
CA PRO A 671 -19.88 6.78 -26.45
C PRO A 671 -21.11 5.89 -26.22
N GLN A 672 -21.49 5.08 -27.22
CA GLN A 672 -22.61 4.15 -27.12
C GLN A 672 -22.31 3.01 -26.13
N GLU A 673 -21.09 2.47 -26.12
CA GLU A 673 -20.68 1.46 -25.13
C GLU A 673 -20.68 2.04 -23.71
N ILE A 674 -20.27 3.31 -23.53
CA ILE A 674 -20.20 3.94 -22.21
C ILE A 674 -21.58 4.32 -21.67
N LEU A 675 -22.43 4.93 -22.51
CA LEU A 675 -23.71 5.50 -22.09
C LEU A 675 -24.87 4.49 -22.19
N GLY A 676 -24.73 3.44 -23.00
CA GLY A 676 -25.78 2.46 -23.23
C GLY A 676 -27.10 3.11 -23.65
N VAL A 677 -28.15 2.92 -22.85
CA VAL A 677 -29.49 3.50 -23.09
C VAL A 677 -29.54 5.03 -23.04
N ALA A 678 -28.57 5.69 -22.40
CA ALA A 678 -28.50 7.14 -22.34
C ALA A 678 -27.86 7.76 -23.60
N TYR A 679 -27.30 6.94 -24.49
CA TYR A 679 -26.76 7.39 -25.76
C TYR A 679 -27.89 7.87 -26.69
N ASN A 680 -27.81 9.14 -27.10
CA ASN A 680 -28.73 9.79 -28.02
C ASN A 680 -27.96 10.37 -29.21
N THR A 681 -28.32 9.96 -30.43
CA THR A 681 -27.68 10.38 -31.68
C THR A 681 -27.85 11.88 -32.00
N ALA A 682 -28.80 12.58 -31.36
CA ALA A 682 -28.98 14.01 -31.53
C ALA A 682 -27.91 14.85 -30.79
N ASN A 683 -27.19 14.25 -29.84
CA ASN A 683 -26.11 14.91 -29.12
C ASN A 683 -24.76 14.64 -29.76
N THR A 684 -23.82 15.56 -29.59
CA THR A 684 -22.40 15.32 -29.83
C THR A 684 -21.72 14.88 -28.54
N TYR A 685 -20.86 13.87 -28.61
CA TYR A 685 -20.13 13.35 -27.46
C TYR A 685 -18.64 13.47 -27.68
N LYS A 686 -17.93 13.90 -26.64
CA LYS A 686 -16.48 13.86 -26.57
C LYS A 686 -16.08 13.06 -25.34
N LEU A 687 -15.28 12.02 -25.55
CA LEU A 687 -14.74 11.17 -24.49
C LEU A 687 -13.37 11.67 -24.10
N VAL A 688 -13.15 11.81 -22.79
CA VAL A 688 -11.84 12.15 -22.23
C VAL A 688 -11.45 11.04 -21.29
N PHE A 689 -10.28 10.45 -21.51
CA PHE A 689 -9.76 9.35 -20.72
C PHE A 689 -8.72 9.88 -19.73
N ALA A 690 -8.82 9.46 -18.47
CA ALA A 690 -7.90 9.88 -17.42
C ALA A 690 -6.44 9.52 -17.72
N ASP A 691 -5.51 10.23 -17.08
CA ASP A 691 -4.05 10.05 -17.19
C ASP A 691 -3.51 10.14 -18.64
N GLY A 692 -4.24 10.83 -19.51
CA GLY A 692 -3.92 10.91 -20.93
C GLY A 692 -3.94 9.55 -21.62
N PHE A 693 -4.79 8.62 -21.18
CA PHE A 693 -4.88 7.29 -21.78
C PHE A 693 -5.38 7.36 -23.23
N TYR A 694 -4.72 6.62 -24.13
CA TYR A 694 -5.05 6.55 -25.56
C TYR A 694 -4.98 5.10 -26.05
N ALA A 695 -5.44 4.83 -27.27
CA ALA A 695 -5.61 3.47 -27.79
C ALA A 695 -4.28 2.67 -27.82
N GLU A 696 -3.18 3.33 -28.15
CA GLU A 696 -1.82 2.77 -28.23
C GLU A 696 -1.04 2.83 -26.90
N TYR A 697 -1.68 3.20 -25.79
CA TYR A 697 -1.03 3.27 -24.49
C TYR A 697 -0.50 1.88 -24.07
N PRO A 698 0.78 1.73 -23.70
CA PRO A 698 1.38 0.44 -23.39
C PRO A 698 0.91 -0.12 -22.03
N ILE A 699 0.51 -1.39 -22.01
CA ILE A 699 -0.08 -2.06 -20.85
C ILE A 699 0.91 -3.08 -20.26
N TYR A 700 1.25 -2.92 -18.98
CA TYR A 700 2.15 -3.82 -18.25
C TYR A 700 1.51 -4.51 -17.04
N ALA A 701 0.32 -4.07 -16.65
CA ALA A 701 -0.47 -4.59 -15.53
C ALA A 701 -1.95 -4.29 -15.76
N ASP A 702 -2.82 -4.97 -15.02
CA ASP A 702 -4.25 -4.65 -15.00
C ASP A 702 -4.45 -3.19 -14.59
N ARG A 703 -5.37 -2.48 -15.26
CA ARG A 703 -5.58 -1.05 -15.07
C ARG A 703 -7.06 -0.69 -15.09
N THR A 704 -7.42 0.33 -14.31
CA THR A 704 -8.70 1.01 -14.42
C THR A 704 -8.49 2.41 -14.98
N VAL A 705 -9.27 2.78 -16.00
CA VAL A 705 -9.22 4.06 -16.69
C VAL A 705 -10.58 4.74 -16.53
N ALA A 706 -10.62 5.86 -15.84
CA ALA A 706 -11.83 6.67 -15.76
C ALA A 706 -12.08 7.39 -17.10
N VAL A 707 -13.34 7.44 -17.50
CA VAL A 707 -13.78 8.12 -18.72
C VAL A 707 -14.79 9.20 -18.34
N ASP A 708 -14.55 10.42 -18.79
CA ASP A 708 -15.49 11.52 -18.73
C ASP A 708 -16.18 11.69 -20.09
N VAL A 709 -17.48 12.02 -20.04
CA VAL A 709 -18.31 12.18 -21.23
C VAL A 709 -18.81 13.63 -21.27
N ILE A 710 -18.32 14.39 -22.25
CA ILE A 710 -18.76 15.76 -22.50
C ILE A 710 -19.86 15.70 -23.56
N VAL A 711 -21.03 16.21 -23.22
CA VAL A 711 -22.22 16.23 -24.09
C VAL A 711 -22.40 17.64 -24.64
N ASN A 712 -22.57 17.79 -25.96
CA ASN A 712 -22.86 19.06 -26.62
C ASN A 712 -21.88 20.20 -26.26
N ASN A 713 -20.62 19.88 -26.02
CA ASN A 713 -19.57 20.83 -25.63
C ASN A 713 -19.88 21.65 -24.35
N MET A 714 -20.68 21.10 -23.43
CA MET A 714 -21.12 21.79 -22.20
C MET A 714 -20.73 20.99 -20.95
N CYS A 715 -20.07 21.65 -20.00
CA CYS A 715 -19.73 21.14 -18.68
C CYS A 715 -20.74 21.67 -17.65
N GLU A 716 -21.35 20.79 -16.87
CA GLU A 716 -22.18 21.18 -15.72
C GLU A 716 -21.32 21.12 -14.45
N ILE A 717 -21.32 22.20 -13.67
CA ILE A 717 -20.48 22.33 -12.48
C ILE A 717 -21.37 22.51 -11.27
N ALA A 718 -21.47 21.45 -10.46
CA ALA A 718 -22.25 21.43 -9.22
C ALA A 718 -21.36 21.49 -7.97
N THR A 719 -20.10 21.07 -8.09
CA THR A 719 -19.18 20.91 -6.96
C THR A 719 -17.81 21.54 -7.21
N LYS A 720 -17.03 21.68 -6.13
CA LYS A 720 -15.63 22.12 -6.20
C LYS A 720 -14.75 21.18 -7.04
N GLU A 721 -15.02 19.88 -7.03
CA GLU A 721 -14.29 18.92 -7.87
C GLU A 721 -14.65 19.08 -9.34
N ASP A 722 -15.92 19.36 -9.67
CA ASP A 722 -16.32 19.65 -11.05
C ASP A 722 -15.63 20.93 -11.57
N TRP A 723 -15.48 21.95 -10.71
CA TRP A 723 -14.75 23.17 -11.03
C TRP A 723 -13.28 22.89 -11.33
N LYS A 724 -12.64 22.06 -10.49
CA LYS A 724 -11.25 21.63 -10.70
C LYS A 724 -11.09 20.86 -12.01
N LYS A 725 -11.96 19.89 -12.27
CA LYS A 725 -11.98 19.11 -13.52
C LYS A 725 -12.14 20.00 -14.74
N PHE A 726 -13.08 20.94 -14.70
CA PHE A 726 -13.26 21.92 -15.77
C PHE A 726 -11.98 22.74 -16.00
N GLY A 727 -11.31 23.18 -14.93
CA GLY A 727 -10.02 23.87 -15.02
C GLY A 727 -8.90 23.02 -15.63
N ASP A 728 -8.86 21.74 -15.29
CA ASP A 728 -7.86 20.79 -15.82
C ASP A 728 -8.08 20.51 -17.31
N LEU A 729 -9.34 20.41 -17.76
CA LEU A 729 -9.69 20.28 -19.19
C LEU A 729 -9.26 21.50 -20.00
N VAL A 730 -9.53 22.71 -19.50
CA VAL A 730 -9.10 23.94 -20.17
C VAL A 730 -7.56 23.98 -20.26
N ARG A 731 -6.86 23.60 -19.20
CA ARG A 731 -5.39 23.56 -19.16
C ARG A 731 -4.79 22.47 -20.05
N SER A 732 -5.51 21.39 -20.34
CA SER A 732 -5.08 20.38 -21.31
C SER A 732 -5.29 20.81 -22.77
N GLY A 733 -5.89 21.98 -23.01
CA GLY A 733 -6.07 22.56 -24.34
C GLY A 733 -7.53 22.73 -24.78
N GLU A 734 -8.51 22.30 -23.98
CA GLU A 734 -9.95 22.39 -24.29
C GLU A 734 -10.52 23.79 -23.98
N ARG A 735 -9.97 24.80 -24.66
CA ARG A 735 -10.14 26.23 -24.31
C ARG A 735 -11.54 26.79 -24.58
N ASN A 736 -12.28 26.20 -25.52
CA ASN A 736 -13.60 26.67 -25.98
C ASN A 736 -14.78 25.88 -25.38
N LEU A 737 -14.57 25.18 -24.27
CA LEU A 737 -15.64 24.48 -23.56
C LEU A 737 -16.65 25.46 -22.96
N ASN A 738 -17.94 25.20 -23.16
CA ASN A 738 -18.97 25.92 -22.42
C ASN A 738 -19.11 25.29 -21.04
N ALA A 739 -19.42 26.11 -20.03
CA ALA A 739 -19.71 25.63 -18.69
C ALA A 739 -20.88 26.39 -18.08
N LYS A 740 -21.66 25.71 -17.23
CA LYS A 740 -22.67 26.36 -16.40
C LYS A 740 -22.59 25.88 -14.96
N LEU A 741 -22.78 26.80 -14.03
CA LEU A 741 -23.01 26.44 -12.63
C LEU A 741 -24.44 25.91 -12.46
N THR A 742 -24.57 24.89 -11.62
CA THR A 742 -25.87 24.35 -11.19
C THR A 742 -26.09 24.46 -9.68
N ALA A 743 -25.09 24.96 -8.95
CA ALA A 743 -25.15 25.24 -7.52
C ALA A 743 -24.17 26.36 -7.15
N ASP A 744 -24.37 26.96 -5.97
CA ASP A 744 -23.38 27.84 -5.36
C ASP A 744 -22.13 27.02 -4.99
N LEU A 745 -20.94 27.58 -5.24
CA LEU A 745 -19.67 26.93 -5.01
C LEU A 745 -18.85 27.63 -3.93
N ASN A 746 -18.26 26.85 -3.03
CA ASN A 746 -17.25 27.34 -2.11
C ASN A 746 -15.89 26.70 -2.46
N LEU A 747 -14.99 27.49 -3.03
CA LEU A 747 -13.63 27.03 -3.35
C LEU A 747 -12.70 27.09 -2.12
N GLY A 748 -13.09 27.84 -1.09
CA GLY A 748 -12.31 28.03 0.13
C GLY A 748 -10.95 28.63 -0.16
N THR A 749 -9.91 28.09 0.46
CA THR A 749 -8.52 28.56 0.35
C THR A 749 -7.77 28.02 -0.87
N ASP A 750 -8.34 27.05 -1.59
CA ASP A 750 -7.66 26.43 -2.73
C ASP A 750 -7.74 27.34 -3.95
N ILE A 751 -6.57 27.75 -4.45
CA ILE A 751 -6.46 28.64 -5.61
C ILE A 751 -6.64 27.82 -6.90
N LEU A 752 -7.90 27.56 -7.25
CA LEU A 752 -8.31 26.75 -8.40
C LEU A 752 -8.70 27.65 -9.59
N LYS A 753 -7.75 27.85 -10.52
CA LYS A 753 -7.87 28.77 -11.67
C LYS A 753 -8.28 28.03 -12.93
N ILE A 754 -9.05 28.68 -13.80
CA ILE A 754 -9.44 28.16 -15.11
C ILE A 754 -8.50 28.71 -16.19
N GLY A 755 -7.74 27.82 -16.82
CA GLY A 755 -6.77 28.15 -17.86
C GLY A 755 -5.41 28.65 -17.36
N SER A 756 -4.56 29.02 -18.32
CA SER A 756 -3.22 29.56 -18.13
C SER A 756 -2.87 30.53 -19.27
N GLU A 757 -1.68 31.14 -19.25
CA GLU A 757 -1.21 32.03 -20.34
C GLU A 757 -1.20 31.32 -21.71
N SER A 758 -0.83 30.04 -21.76
CA SER A 758 -0.84 29.23 -22.99
C SER A 758 -2.22 28.65 -23.33
N THR A 759 -3.16 28.69 -22.37
CA THR A 759 -4.49 28.07 -22.48
C THR A 759 -5.60 29.02 -22.02
N SER A 760 -5.61 30.25 -22.57
CA SER A 760 -6.65 31.24 -22.25
C SER A 760 -8.05 30.70 -22.53
N TYR A 761 -8.96 30.89 -21.58
CA TYR A 761 -10.34 30.43 -21.74
C TYR A 761 -11.06 31.25 -22.81
N SER A 762 -11.79 30.57 -23.69
CA SER A 762 -12.47 31.16 -24.85
C SER A 762 -13.89 30.62 -25.06
N GLY A 763 -14.48 30.02 -24.03
CA GLY A 763 -15.85 29.49 -24.06
C GLY A 763 -16.89 30.43 -23.45
N THR A 764 -18.12 29.94 -23.34
CA THR A 764 -19.18 30.59 -22.55
C THR A 764 -19.28 29.97 -21.17
N PHE A 765 -19.06 30.77 -20.13
CA PHE A 765 -19.28 30.41 -18.74
C PHE A 765 -20.55 31.10 -18.21
N ASP A 766 -21.57 30.32 -17.87
CA ASP A 766 -22.84 30.81 -17.31
C ASP A 766 -22.95 30.46 -15.82
N GLY A 767 -22.79 31.45 -14.95
CA GLY A 767 -22.99 31.27 -13.52
C GLY A 767 -24.44 30.99 -13.12
N GLN A 768 -25.41 31.20 -14.02
CA GLN A 768 -26.86 31.03 -13.76
C GLN A 768 -27.37 31.74 -12.48
N GLY A 769 -26.70 32.81 -12.06
CA GLY A 769 -26.99 33.56 -10.84
C GLY A 769 -26.34 33.00 -9.58
N HIS A 770 -25.64 31.86 -9.66
CA HIS A 770 -24.94 31.24 -8.54
C HIS A 770 -23.71 32.04 -8.11
N THR A 771 -23.30 31.77 -6.86
CA THR A 771 -22.20 32.45 -6.18
C THR A 771 -21.00 31.53 -6.05
N ILE A 772 -19.82 32.03 -6.41
CA ILE A 772 -18.52 31.43 -6.08
C ILE A 772 -17.93 32.18 -4.89
N THR A 773 -17.67 31.47 -3.80
CA THR A 773 -17.01 31.99 -2.59
C THR A 773 -15.54 31.59 -2.58
N ILE A 774 -14.65 32.56 -2.34
CA ILE A 774 -13.19 32.38 -2.32
C ILE A 774 -12.55 32.99 -1.07
N ASP A 775 -11.48 32.36 -0.57
CA ASP A 775 -10.59 32.90 0.49
C ASP A 775 -9.12 32.69 0.07
N TRP A 776 -8.69 33.41 -0.95
CA TRP A 776 -7.41 33.13 -1.61
C TRP A 776 -6.29 34.01 -1.08
N ASN A 777 -5.23 33.38 -0.57
CA ASN A 777 -4.03 34.05 -0.08
C ASN A 777 -2.80 33.47 -0.79
N GLY A 778 -2.05 34.27 -1.54
CA GLY A 778 -0.87 33.79 -2.27
C GLY A 778 0.19 34.85 -2.51
N TYR A 779 1.47 34.49 -2.36
CA TYR A 779 2.61 35.41 -2.49
C TYR A 779 3.61 34.89 -3.53
N GLY A 780 4.22 35.79 -4.30
CA GLY A 780 5.22 35.50 -5.31
C GLY A 780 4.65 35.18 -6.71
N GLY A 781 4.83 36.13 -7.64
CA GLY A 781 4.93 35.93 -9.10
C GLY A 781 3.76 35.33 -9.90
N GLY A 782 2.69 34.84 -9.26
CA GLY A 782 1.58 34.16 -9.95
C GLY A 782 0.44 35.06 -10.41
N TYR A 783 -0.27 34.67 -11.47
CA TYR A 783 -1.49 35.35 -11.94
C TYR A 783 -2.68 35.06 -11.04
N PHE A 784 -3.29 36.06 -10.40
CA PHE A 784 -4.32 35.88 -9.38
C PHE A 784 -5.71 36.32 -9.89
N ALA A 785 -6.49 35.37 -10.40
CA ALA A 785 -7.88 35.55 -10.86
C ALA A 785 -8.58 34.18 -11.03
N LEU A 786 -9.93 34.16 -11.11
CA LEU A 786 -10.70 32.94 -11.44
C LEU A 786 -10.37 32.42 -12.85
N PHE A 787 -10.34 33.33 -13.83
CA PHE A 787 -9.98 33.09 -15.22
C PHE A 787 -8.78 33.98 -15.59
N PRO A 788 -7.54 33.61 -15.23
CA PRO A 788 -6.37 34.47 -15.40
C PRO A 788 -6.25 35.08 -16.80
N PHE A 789 -6.51 34.30 -17.85
CA PHE A 789 -6.48 34.78 -19.23
C PHE A 789 -7.77 34.38 -19.93
N VAL A 790 -8.45 35.36 -20.52
CA VAL A 790 -9.66 35.17 -21.32
C VAL A 790 -9.51 35.82 -22.69
N THR A 791 -9.97 35.12 -23.73
CA THR A 791 -9.91 35.59 -25.13
C THR A 791 -11.18 35.16 -25.84
N ASP A 792 -11.93 36.09 -26.43
CA ASP A 792 -13.23 35.80 -27.07
C ASP A 792 -14.23 35.05 -26.16
N ALA A 793 -14.12 35.24 -24.85
CA ALA A 793 -14.93 34.53 -23.86
C ALA A 793 -16.21 35.30 -23.51
N THR A 794 -17.26 34.57 -23.11
CA THR A 794 -18.45 35.16 -22.49
C THR A 794 -18.58 34.63 -21.07
N ILE A 795 -18.41 35.49 -20.07
CA ILE A 795 -18.67 35.15 -18.66
C ILE A 795 -19.94 35.88 -18.25
N LYS A 796 -20.96 35.13 -17.82
CA LYS A 796 -22.26 35.74 -17.52
C LYS A 796 -22.91 35.19 -16.26
N ASN A 797 -23.79 35.99 -15.65
CA ASN A 797 -24.63 35.64 -14.51
C ASN A 797 -23.84 35.06 -13.32
N LEU A 798 -22.62 35.53 -13.08
CA LEU A 798 -21.73 34.97 -12.06
C LEU A 798 -21.51 35.97 -10.93
N ARG A 799 -21.78 35.56 -9.68
CA ARG A 799 -21.39 36.31 -8.49
C ARG A 799 -20.14 35.72 -7.87
N VAL A 800 -19.19 36.57 -7.48
CA VAL A 800 -17.98 36.16 -6.75
C VAL A 800 -17.93 36.95 -5.44
N THR A 801 -17.71 36.25 -4.32
CA THR A 801 -17.61 36.87 -3.00
C THR A 801 -16.47 36.27 -2.17
N GLY A 802 -16.10 36.95 -1.07
CA GLY A 802 -15.08 36.52 -0.13
C GLY A 802 -13.87 37.45 -0.13
N GLN A 803 -12.66 36.90 -0.11
CA GLN A 803 -11.43 37.71 -0.04
C GLN A 803 -10.27 37.18 -0.89
N MET A 804 -9.43 38.10 -1.35
CA MET A 804 -8.20 37.83 -2.10
C MET A 804 -7.04 38.67 -1.57
N THR A 805 -5.96 38.02 -1.14
CA THR A 805 -4.73 38.67 -0.67
C THR A 805 -3.52 38.20 -1.48
N THR A 806 -2.78 39.12 -2.11
CA THR A 806 -1.52 38.78 -2.80
C THR A 806 -0.57 39.97 -2.95
N ASP A 807 0.72 39.72 -3.15
CA ASP A 807 1.74 40.69 -3.54
C ASP A 807 1.97 40.73 -5.08
N ALA A 808 1.19 39.98 -5.85
CA ALA A 808 1.21 39.99 -7.32
C ALA A 808 0.05 40.82 -7.91
N PRO A 809 0.11 41.24 -9.18
CA PRO A 809 -1.03 41.88 -9.83
C PRO A 809 -2.26 40.96 -9.90
N MET A 810 -3.47 41.49 -9.66
CA MET A 810 -4.69 40.68 -9.58
C MET A 810 -5.96 41.35 -10.11
N GLY A 811 -6.89 40.52 -10.56
CA GLY A 811 -8.28 40.87 -10.83
C GLY A 811 -9.17 39.72 -10.39
N VAL A 812 -10.41 39.99 -9.97
CA VAL A 812 -11.29 38.92 -9.43
C VAL A 812 -11.67 37.91 -10.51
N PHE A 813 -12.13 38.40 -11.65
CA PHE A 813 -12.57 37.57 -12.76
C PHE A 813 -11.40 37.21 -13.68
N ALA A 814 -10.64 38.21 -14.13
CA ALA A 814 -9.53 37.98 -15.05
C ALA A 814 -8.33 38.88 -14.76
N LEU A 815 -7.14 38.39 -15.11
CA LEU A 815 -5.94 39.21 -15.17
C LEU A 815 -5.91 39.94 -16.51
N ASN A 816 -5.90 39.19 -17.62
CA ASN A 816 -5.90 39.76 -18.96
C ASN A 816 -7.15 39.33 -19.71
N ALA A 817 -7.86 40.32 -20.24
CA ALA A 817 -8.96 40.10 -21.17
C ALA A 817 -8.60 40.63 -22.56
N ASP A 818 -8.76 39.79 -23.57
CA ASP A 818 -8.45 40.06 -24.98
C ASP A 818 -9.60 39.60 -25.90
N GLY A 819 -9.49 39.87 -27.21
CA GLY A 819 -10.50 39.54 -28.21
C GLY A 819 -11.83 40.25 -27.93
N ASN A 820 -12.93 39.66 -28.39
CA ASN A 820 -14.28 40.15 -28.13
C ASN A 820 -14.87 39.50 -26.87
N THR A 821 -14.34 39.88 -25.71
CA THR A 821 -14.73 39.30 -24.41
C THR A 821 -15.87 40.07 -23.76
N THR A 822 -16.89 39.36 -23.27
CA THR A 822 -18.06 39.95 -22.60
C THR A 822 -18.22 39.44 -21.17
N PHE A 823 -18.38 40.37 -20.23
CA PHE A 823 -18.85 40.12 -18.86
C PHE A 823 -20.27 40.66 -18.74
N SER A 824 -21.25 39.80 -18.44
CA SER A 824 -22.65 40.24 -18.34
C SER A 824 -23.36 39.71 -17.10
N GLY A 825 -24.10 40.54 -16.36
CA GLY A 825 -24.76 40.10 -15.14
C GLY A 825 -23.76 39.59 -14.09
N CYS A 826 -22.56 40.15 -14.03
CA CYS A 826 -21.48 39.68 -13.16
C CYS A 826 -21.31 40.58 -11.95
N VAL A 827 -21.11 39.97 -10.77
CA VAL A 827 -20.96 40.69 -9.50
C VAL A 827 -19.63 40.33 -8.86
N SER A 828 -18.84 41.34 -8.53
CA SER A 828 -17.64 41.22 -7.71
C SER A 828 -17.86 41.86 -6.34
N ASP A 829 -17.97 41.02 -5.32
CA ASP A 829 -18.16 41.36 -3.92
C ASP A 829 -17.00 40.74 -3.10
N VAL A 830 -15.78 41.00 -3.55
CA VAL A 830 -14.54 40.42 -3.03
C VAL A 830 -13.69 41.49 -2.38
N LYS A 831 -13.30 41.26 -1.13
CA LYS A 831 -12.32 42.09 -0.43
C LYS A 831 -10.92 41.80 -0.96
N ILE A 832 -10.32 42.76 -1.65
CA ILE A 832 -9.00 42.68 -2.26
C ILE A 832 -7.96 43.38 -1.38
N THR A 833 -6.88 42.67 -1.07
CA THR A 833 -5.70 43.22 -0.38
C THR A 833 -4.44 42.97 -1.22
N ASN A 834 -3.82 44.02 -1.75
CA ASN A 834 -2.63 43.92 -2.59
C ASN A 834 -1.38 44.50 -1.91
N GLY A 835 -0.27 43.76 -1.93
CA GLY A 835 1.01 44.16 -1.34
C GLY A 835 2.17 44.35 -2.33
N ASN A 836 1.89 44.48 -3.63
CA ASN A 836 2.92 44.52 -4.65
C ASN A 836 3.85 45.74 -4.48
N THR A 837 5.16 45.50 -4.42
CA THR A 837 6.18 46.54 -4.30
C THR A 837 6.78 46.97 -5.64
N ASN A 838 6.47 46.27 -6.74
CA ASN A 838 7.20 46.36 -8.00
C ASN A 838 6.37 46.97 -9.15
N SER A 839 5.04 46.86 -9.11
CA SER A 839 4.14 47.43 -10.13
C SER A 839 3.27 48.54 -9.53
N SER A 840 2.86 49.49 -10.35
CA SER A 840 1.86 50.52 -10.01
C SER A 840 0.48 50.22 -10.62
N TYR A 841 0.29 49.03 -11.20
CA TYR A 841 -0.97 48.53 -11.77
C TYR A 841 -1.25 47.14 -11.16
N CYS A 842 -1.89 47.10 -10.00
CA CYS A 842 -1.81 45.92 -9.13
C CYS A 842 -3.15 45.28 -8.76
N ALA A 843 -4.27 46.01 -8.80
CA ALA A 843 -5.54 45.46 -8.36
C ALA A 843 -6.71 46.07 -9.14
N ALA A 844 -7.63 45.20 -9.56
CA ALA A 844 -8.90 45.59 -10.13
C ALA A 844 -10.07 44.79 -9.55
N GLY A 845 -11.23 45.43 -9.42
CA GLY A 845 -12.44 44.78 -8.92
C GLY A 845 -13.00 43.69 -9.84
N MET A 846 -12.72 43.74 -11.15
CA MET A 846 -13.09 42.66 -12.10
C MET A 846 -11.92 42.17 -12.94
N VAL A 847 -11.35 43.04 -13.78
CA VAL A 847 -10.33 42.68 -14.77
C VAL A 847 -9.09 43.52 -14.58
N LEU A 848 -7.91 42.93 -14.41
CA LEU A 848 -6.71 43.75 -14.22
C LEU A 848 -6.39 44.57 -15.47
N SER A 849 -6.27 43.93 -16.65
CA SER A 849 -5.89 44.60 -17.89
C SER A 849 -6.75 44.20 -19.09
N ALA A 850 -7.24 45.21 -19.83
CA ALA A 850 -7.67 45.03 -21.21
C ALA A 850 -6.43 45.01 -22.13
N TYR A 851 -6.19 43.88 -22.79
CA TYR A 851 -4.99 43.64 -23.60
C TYR A 851 -5.11 44.21 -25.01
N SER A 852 -3.99 44.35 -25.73
CA SER A 852 -3.92 45.03 -27.03
C SER A 852 -4.93 44.49 -28.04
N LYS A 853 -5.67 45.40 -28.69
CA LYS A 853 -6.80 45.14 -29.61
C LYS A 853 -8.06 44.51 -28.99
N GLY A 854 -8.08 44.29 -27.67
CA GLY A 854 -9.23 43.75 -26.96
C GLY A 854 -10.45 44.68 -26.98
N LYS A 855 -11.63 44.11 -27.21
CA LYS A 855 -12.94 44.78 -27.13
C LYS A 855 -13.70 44.18 -25.96
N ILE A 856 -13.61 44.82 -24.81
CA ILE A 856 -14.13 44.27 -23.55
C ILE A 856 -15.44 44.97 -23.21
N THR A 857 -16.51 44.19 -23.08
CA THR A 857 -17.85 44.71 -22.76
C THR A 857 -18.27 44.25 -21.37
N PHE A 858 -18.69 45.19 -20.54
CA PHE A 858 -19.31 44.95 -19.23
C PHE A 858 -20.75 45.39 -19.28
N LYS A 859 -21.69 44.47 -19.10
CA LYS A 859 -23.13 44.76 -19.15
C LYS A 859 -23.81 44.27 -17.89
N ASP A 860 -24.53 45.16 -17.19
CA ASP A 860 -25.21 44.81 -15.94
C ASP A 860 -24.24 44.22 -14.91
N CYS A 861 -23.12 44.91 -14.65
CA CYS A 861 -22.08 44.43 -13.72
C CYS A 861 -21.95 45.30 -12.47
N ILE A 862 -21.61 44.68 -11.34
CA ILE A 862 -21.44 45.34 -10.04
C ILE A 862 -20.04 45.05 -9.49
N VAL A 863 -19.37 46.09 -8.99
CA VAL A 863 -18.23 45.94 -8.09
C VAL A 863 -18.55 46.61 -6.76
N SER A 864 -18.55 45.82 -5.69
CA SER A 864 -18.92 46.24 -4.33
C SER A 864 -17.86 45.93 -3.27
N GLY A 865 -16.91 45.04 -3.57
CA GLY A 865 -15.83 44.69 -2.65
C GLY A 865 -14.81 45.81 -2.43
N ASP A 866 -14.08 45.74 -1.30
CA ASP A 866 -13.06 46.72 -0.93
C ASP A 866 -11.74 46.50 -1.68
N LEU A 867 -11.09 47.57 -2.12
CA LEU A 867 -9.78 47.54 -2.79
C LEU A 867 -8.70 48.22 -1.92
N ASN A 868 -7.84 47.42 -1.29
CA ASN A 868 -6.83 47.90 -0.35
C ASN A 868 -5.40 47.59 -0.80
N GLY A 869 -4.60 48.62 -1.07
CA GLY A 869 -3.15 48.51 -1.23
C GLY A 869 -2.43 48.68 0.11
N THR A 870 -1.45 47.83 0.40
CA THR A 870 -0.66 47.90 1.66
C THR A 870 0.68 48.61 1.49
N THR A 871 1.14 48.80 0.25
CA THR A 871 2.37 49.52 -0.13
C THR A 871 2.05 50.79 -0.91
N ASP A 872 3.01 51.71 -1.07
CA ASP A 872 2.76 52.91 -1.89
C ASP A 872 2.53 52.59 -3.38
N ASN A 873 3.19 51.55 -3.90
CA ASN A 873 3.05 51.09 -5.29
C ASN A 873 1.72 50.38 -5.54
N SER A 874 1.29 49.48 -4.66
CA SER A 874 -0.01 48.79 -4.77
C SER A 874 -1.21 49.72 -4.63
N LYS A 875 -1.05 50.89 -4.00
CA LYS A 875 -2.06 51.95 -3.95
C LYS A 875 -2.17 52.73 -5.26
N GLN A 876 -1.17 52.68 -6.15
CA GLN A 876 -1.25 53.44 -7.40
C GLN A 876 -2.20 52.76 -8.39
N ASN A 877 -2.88 53.59 -9.19
CA ASN A 877 -3.68 53.21 -10.36
C ASN A 877 -4.63 52.01 -10.17
N MET A 878 -5.22 51.82 -8.99
CA MET A 878 -6.20 50.75 -8.80
C MET A 878 -7.43 50.98 -9.71
N GLY A 879 -8.01 49.89 -10.20
CA GLY A 879 -9.20 49.92 -11.06
C GLY A 879 -10.45 49.50 -10.31
N GLY A 880 -11.49 50.34 -10.26
CA GLY A 880 -12.78 49.92 -9.72
C GLY A 880 -13.34 48.72 -10.50
N PHE A 881 -13.35 48.78 -11.83
CA PHE A 881 -13.61 47.62 -12.70
C PHE A 881 -12.34 47.12 -13.40
N VAL A 882 -11.63 48.02 -14.09
CA VAL A 882 -10.44 47.74 -14.90
C VAL A 882 -9.27 48.64 -14.49
N CYS A 883 -8.10 48.05 -14.24
CA CYS A 883 -6.91 48.79 -13.77
C CYS A 883 -6.11 49.39 -14.93
N SER A 884 -5.83 48.63 -15.99
CA SER A 884 -5.09 49.08 -17.17
C SER A 884 -5.78 48.74 -18.50
N GLN A 885 -5.54 49.57 -19.52
CA GLN A 885 -6.06 49.38 -20.87
C GLN A 885 -4.97 49.77 -21.87
N ALA A 886 -4.69 48.89 -22.84
CA ALA A 886 -3.79 49.20 -23.96
C ALA A 886 -4.38 50.28 -24.89
N ASP A 887 -3.52 51.04 -25.58
CA ASP A 887 -3.94 52.19 -26.41
C ASP A 887 -4.91 51.82 -27.54
N ASP A 888 -4.84 50.58 -28.05
CA ASP A 888 -5.69 50.06 -29.12
C ASP A 888 -6.81 49.13 -28.60
N ALA A 889 -7.00 49.06 -27.29
CA ALA A 889 -8.09 48.33 -26.64
C ALA A 889 -9.24 49.28 -26.25
N THR A 890 -10.45 48.73 -26.09
CA THR A 890 -11.65 49.47 -25.69
C THR A 890 -12.40 48.77 -24.58
N CYS A 891 -12.81 49.50 -23.55
CA CYS A 891 -13.78 49.04 -22.54
C CYS A 891 -15.12 49.78 -22.68
N THR A 892 -16.20 49.03 -22.85
CA THR A 892 -17.58 49.55 -22.88
C THR A 892 -18.34 49.05 -21.65
N PHE A 893 -19.02 49.96 -20.96
CA PHE A 893 -19.82 49.67 -19.77
C PHE A 893 -21.27 50.08 -20.00
N ASP A 894 -22.18 49.14 -19.83
CA ASP A 894 -23.62 49.33 -19.95
C ASP A 894 -24.29 48.98 -18.61
N ASN A 895 -24.99 49.92 -18.00
CA ASN A 895 -25.75 49.70 -16.76
C ASN A 895 -24.87 49.14 -15.62
N CYS A 896 -23.70 49.72 -15.37
CA CYS A 896 -22.76 49.19 -14.36
C CYS A 896 -22.70 50.06 -13.10
N LEU A 897 -22.44 49.42 -11.95
CA LEU A 897 -22.43 50.06 -10.63
C LEU A 897 -21.13 49.80 -9.86
N TYR A 898 -20.43 50.87 -9.46
CA TYR A 898 -19.28 50.82 -8.55
C TYR A 898 -19.62 51.36 -7.16
N THR A 899 -19.52 50.53 -6.13
CA THR A 899 -19.80 50.93 -4.73
C THR A 899 -18.65 50.63 -3.75
N GLY A 900 -17.64 49.88 -4.18
CA GLY A 900 -16.53 49.46 -3.34
C GLY A 900 -15.77 50.60 -2.67
N THR A 901 -15.25 50.35 -1.47
CA THR A 901 -14.32 51.28 -0.81
C THR A 901 -12.90 51.04 -1.32
N ASN A 902 -12.04 52.06 -1.27
CA ASN A 902 -10.65 51.92 -1.71
C ASN A 902 -9.72 52.91 -1.01
N ASN A 903 -8.42 52.60 -1.02
CA ASN A 903 -7.36 53.51 -0.57
C ASN A 903 -6.43 53.95 -1.73
N SER A 904 -6.97 54.00 -2.94
CA SER A 904 -6.21 54.24 -4.17
C SER A 904 -5.65 55.66 -4.26
N LYS A 905 -4.41 55.77 -4.75
CA LYS A 905 -3.72 56.98 -5.17
C LYS A 905 -3.70 57.00 -6.70
N GLY A 906 -4.68 57.65 -7.34
CA GLY A 906 -4.85 57.61 -8.80
C GLY A 906 -5.71 56.41 -9.26
N GLY A 907 -5.74 56.14 -10.57
CA GLY A 907 -6.58 55.07 -11.16
C GLY A 907 -7.95 55.55 -11.64
N TYR A 908 -8.90 54.62 -11.75
CA TYR A 908 -10.17 54.83 -12.46
C TYR A 908 -11.32 54.06 -11.81
N ALA A 909 -12.49 54.69 -11.66
CA ALA A 909 -13.68 54.03 -11.12
C ALA A 909 -14.19 52.92 -12.06
N PHE A 910 -14.05 53.10 -13.38
CA PHE A 910 -14.45 52.10 -14.38
C PHE A 910 -13.23 51.57 -15.15
N ALA A 911 -12.62 52.36 -16.04
CA ALA A 911 -11.43 51.96 -16.80
C ALA A 911 -10.68 53.19 -17.34
N PRO A 912 -9.45 53.07 -17.85
CA PRO A 912 -8.83 54.13 -18.67
C PRO A 912 -9.62 54.35 -19.97
N ASN A 913 -10.02 55.58 -20.30
CA ASN A 913 -10.78 55.93 -21.52
C ASN A 913 -12.02 55.03 -21.82
N PRO A 914 -12.99 54.90 -20.89
CA PRO A 914 -14.14 54.01 -21.08
C PRO A 914 -15.26 54.67 -21.88
N THR A 915 -16.04 53.85 -22.58
CA THR A 915 -17.39 54.21 -23.03
C THR A 915 -18.39 53.85 -21.93
N LEU A 916 -19.08 54.85 -21.37
CA LEU A 916 -20.00 54.65 -20.24
C LEU A 916 -21.44 54.96 -20.66
N ASN A 917 -22.32 53.96 -20.57
CA ASN A 917 -23.75 54.08 -20.79
C ASN A 917 -24.47 53.70 -19.49
N ASN A 918 -25.21 54.66 -18.91
CA ASN A 918 -26.02 54.43 -17.70
C ASN A 918 -25.22 53.84 -16.50
N CYS A 919 -24.05 54.42 -16.20
CA CYS A 919 -23.13 53.90 -15.18
C CYS A 919 -23.03 54.82 -13.96
N TYR A 920 -23.05 54.23 -12.77
CA TYR A 920 -23.12 54.96 -11.50
C TYR A 920 -21.99 54.58 -10.54
N TYR A 921 -21.56 55.52 -9.71
CA TYR A 921 -20.58 55.27 -8.66
C TYR A 921 -20.92 55.95 -7.33
N LEU A 922 -20.67 55.27 -6.20
CA LEU A 922 -20.80 55.86 -4.86
C LEU A 922 -19.50 56.55 -4.45
N ASN A 923 -18.42 55.77 -4.35
CA ASN A 923 -17.09 56.21 -4.00
C ASN A 923 -16.23 56.25 -5.27
N PRO A 924 -15.47 57.31 -5.56
CA PRO A 924 -14.54 57.26 -6.69
C PRO A 924 -13.34 56.35 -6.35
N CYS A 925 -12.94 55.49 -7.29
CA CYS A 925 -11.63 54.85 -7.27
C CYS A 925 -10.69 55.68 -8.16
N GLY A 926 -9.80 56.47 -7.57
CA GLY A 926 -8.99 57.42 -8.34
C GLY A 926 -9.84 58.46 -9.08
N LYS A 927 -9.82 58.45 -10.42
CA LYS A 927 -10.58 59.36 -11.27
C LYS A 927 -12.07 58.98 -11.28
N ALA A 928 -12.91 59.92 -10.86
CA ALA A 928 -14.36 59.81 -10.95
C ALA A 928 -14.83 59.65 -12.42
N GLN A 929 -15.69 58.67 -12.67
CA GLN A 929 -16.20 58.30 -13.99
C GLN A 929 -17.64 57.77 -13.82
N GLY A 930 -18.59 58.25 -14.62
CA GLY A 930 -20.03 57.96 -14.46
C GLY A 930 -20.79 59.02 -13.66
N GLU A 931 -22.07 58.75 -13.35
CA GLU A 931 -22.89 59.62 -12.49
C GLU A 931 -22.71 59.25 -11.02
N ARG A 932 -22.46 60.24 -10.16
CA ARG A 932 -22.30 60.01 -8.72
C ARG A 932 -23.66 59.80 -8.05
N ILE A 933 -23.76 58.77 -7.23
CA ILE A 933 -24.91 58.52 -6.35
C ILE A 933 -24.54 58.72 -4.88
N VAL A 934 -25.54 58.78 -4.01
CA VAL A 934 -25.36 58.82 -2.55
C VAL A 934 -25.97 57.59 -1.87
N GLU A 935 -25.52 57.26 -0.66
CA GLU A 935 -25.98 56.09 0.11
C GLU A 935 -27.50 56.03 0.27
N LYS A 936 -28.17 57.19 0.43
CA LYS A 936 -29.63 57.24 0.53
C LYS A 936 -30.33 56.75 -0.75
N GLN A 937 -29.78 57.06 -1.92
CA GLN A 937 -30.33 56.59 -3.20
C GLN A 937 -30.14 55.07 -3.31
N LEU A 938 -28.96 54.56 -2.89
CA LEU A 938 -28.66 53.13 -2.85
C LEU A 938 -29.59 52.32 -1.97
N ALA A 939 -30.19 52.91 -0.94
CA ALA A 939 -31.12 52.20 -0.06
C ALA A 939 -32.59 52.26 -0.50
N SER A 940 -32.93 53.09 -1.50
CA SER A 940 -34.31 53.52 -1.75
C SER A 940 -35.04 52.87 -2.94
N GLY A 941 -34.36 52.01 -3.71
CA GLY A 941 -34.86 51.51 -4.99
C GLY A 941 -34.52 52.40 -6.20
N GLU A 942 -34.17 53.68 -5.98
CA GLU A 942 -33.89 54.64 -7.05
C GLU A 942 -32.75 54.20 -7.98
N VAL A 943 -31.68 53.61 -7.43
CA VAL A 943 -30.53 53.20 -8.22
C VAL A 943 -30.85 51.96 -9.06
N ALA A 944 -31.62 51.01 -8.53
CA ALA A 944 -32.14 49.87 -9.32
C ALA A 944 -33.02 50.36 -10.48
N TYR A 945 -33.88 51.35 -10.22
CA TYR A 945 -34.68 52.02 -11.25
C TYR A 945 -33.81 52.66 -12.35
N LYS A 946 -32.82 53.46 -11.96
CA LYS A 946 -31.88 54.09 -12.90
C LYS A 946 -31.13 53.08 -13.74
N LEU A 947 -30.61 52.01 -13.13
CA LEU A 947 -29.84 50.96 -13.81
C LEU A 947 -30.72 50.11 -14.74
N GLN A 948 -31.98 49.85 -14.37
CA GLN A 948 -32.96 49.25 -15.29
C GLN A 948 -33.16 50.13 -16.53
N GLY A 949 -33.22 51.46 -16.34
CA GLY A 949 -33.40 52.43 -17.42
C GLY A 949 -34.72 52.22 -18.16
N ASP A 950 -34.74 52.48 -19.48
CA ASP A 950 -35.93 52.30 -20.32
C ASP A 950 -36.14 50.83 -20.78
N ARG A 951 -35.40 49.87 -20.20
CA ARG A 951 -35.45 48.47 -20.59
C ARG A 951 -36.70 47.79 -20.04
N THR A 952 -37.50 47.24 -20.94
CA THR A 952 -38.76 46.55 -20.63
C THR A 952 -38.75 45.07 -21.04
N ASP A 953 -37.64 44.59 -21.62
CA ASP A 953 -37.49 43.23 -22.15
C ASP A 953 -37.37 42.17 -21.05
N SER A 954 -36.76 42.52 -19.90
CA SER A 954 -36.70 41.69 -18.69
C SER A 954 -36.34 42.51 -17.46
N CYS A 955 -36.51 41.94 -16.25
CA CYS A 955 -35.99 42.54 -15.03
C CYS A 955 -34.50 42.23 -14.90
N HIS A 956 -33.66 43.27 -14.86
CA HIS A 956 -32.21 43.14 -14.71
C HIS A 956 -31.74 43.53 -13.31
N TRP A 957 -32.41 44.51 -12.71
CA TRP A 957 -32.05 45.10 -11.42
C TRP A 957 -33.22 45.05 -10.45
N ALA A 958 -32.92 44.80 -9.19
CA ALA A 958 -33.89 44.77 -8.10
C ALA A 958 -33.21 45.06 -6.77
N GLN A 959 -34.01 45.28 -5.73
CA GLN A 959 -33.49 45.75 -4.46
C GLN A 959 -34.43 45.41 -3.30
N VAL A 960 -33.90 44.92 -2.19
CA VAL A 960 -34.61 45.01 -0.90
C VAL A 960 -34.49 46.46 -0.40
N LEU A 961 -35.61 47.15 -0.18
CA LEU A 961 -35.57 48.52 0.33
C LEU A 961 -34.87 48.57 1.70
N GLY A 962 -33.89 49.46 1.82
CA GLY A 962 -32.96 49.53 2.96
C GLY A 962 -31.59 48.88 2.70
N GLU A 963 -31.51 47.92 1.76
CA GLU A 963 -30.26 47.30 1.31
C GLU A 963 -29.78 47.94 -0.01
N TRP A 964 -28.60 47.59 -0.51
CA TRP A 964 -28.08 48.09 -1.80
C TRP A 964 -28.69 47.33 -2.99
N PRO A 965 -28.84 47.97 -4.16
CA PRO A 965 -29.37 47.32 -5.36
C PRO A 965 -28.47 46.17 -5.82
N GLY A 966 -29.09 45.12 -6.34
CA GLY A 966 -28.43 43.98 -6.92
C GLY A 966 -29.01 43.60 -8.28
N LEU A 967 -28.40 42.61 -8.91
CA LEU A 967 -28.98 41.97 -10.08
C LEU A 967 -30.20 41.14 -9.69
N TYR A 968 -31.23 41.19 -10.52
CA TYR A 968 -32.49 40.52 -10.26
C TYR A 968 -32.33 39.01 -10.13
N ARG A 969 -32.91 38.45 -9.07
CA ARG A 969 -33.07 37.01 -8.86
C ARG A 969 -34.54 36.68 -8.63
N GLU A 970 -35.07 35.71 -9.37
CA GLU A 970 -36.47 35.29 -9.25
C GLU A 970 -36.79 34.78 -7.83
N THR A 971 -35.85 34.04 -7.22
CA THR A 971 -36.00 33.50 -5.86
C THR A 971 -36.14 34.57 -4.78
N ASP A 972 -35.64 35.77 -5.03
CA ASP A 972 -35.61 36.86 -4.05
C ASP A 972 -36.92 37.66 -4.01
N LYS A 973 -37.84 37.44 -4.94
CA LYS A 973 -39.16 38.09 -4.96
C LYS A 973 -39.96 37.92 -3.67
N ALA A 974 -39.81 36.76 -3.03
CA ALA A 974 -40.48 36.46 -1.76
C ALA A 974 -39.88 37.20 -0.56
N LYS A 975 -38.73 37.88 -0.71
CA LYS A 975 -38.13 38.66 0.38
C LYS A 975 -39.01 39.88 0.67
N PRO A 976 -39.27 40.19 1.95
CA PRO A 976 -40.01 41.39 2.31
C PRO A 976 -39.33 42.65 1.73
N ASN A 977 -40.13 43.58 1.22
CA ASN A 977 -39.68 44.85 0.68
C ASN A 977 -38.74 44.75 -0.55
N TYR A 978 -38.72 43.61 -1.25
CA TYR A 978 -37.98 43.45 -2.49
C TYR A 978 -38.73 44.08 -3.67
N VAL A 979 -38.22 45.21 -4.15
CA VAL A 979 -38.72 45.94 -5.32
C VAL A 979 -38.00 45.48 -6.58
N TYR A 980 -38.77 45.12 -7.60
CA TYR A 980 -38.26 44.66 -8.89
C TYR A 980 -39.14 45.14 -10.03
N TYR A 981 -38.60 45.16 -11.25
CA TYR A 981 -39.36 45.48 -12.45
C TYR A 981 -40.17 44.27 -12.90
N ASN A 982 -41.50 44.35 -12.86
CA ASN A 982 -42.37 43.31 -13.39
C ASN A 982 -42.70 43.59 -14.86
N LYS A 983 -42.15 42.77 -15.75
CA LYS A 983 -42.38 42.84 -17.19
C LYS A 983 -43.87 42.69 -17.55
N GLU A 984 -44.57 41.77 -16.90
CA GLU A 984 -45.97 41.43 -17.24
C GLU A 984 -46.91 42.63 -17.00
N ASN A 985 -46.63 43.39 -15.94
CA ASN A 985 -47.41 44.57 -15.57
C ASN A 985 -46.79 45.89 -16.05
N ASN A 986 -45.67 45.82 -16.78
CA ASN A 986 -44.90 46.96 -17.26
C ASN A 986 -44.64 48.03 -16.17
N GLY A 987 -44.22 47.58 -14.99
CA GLY A 987 -44.07 48.46 -13.83
C GLY A 987 -43.35 47.82 -12.65
N TRP A 988 -42.90 48.66 -11.71
CA TRP A 988 -42.22 48.21 -10.50
C TRP A 988 -43.19 47.60 -9.49
N THR A 989 -42.79 46.49 -8.89
CA THR A 989 -43.62 45.66 -8.02
C THR A 989 -42.84 45.24 -6.77
N CYS A 990 -43.55 45.02 -5.67
CA CYS A 990 -43.08 44.34 -4.48
C CYS A 990 -44.13 43.33 -4.04
N ASP A 991 -43.80 42.05 -3.98
CA ASP A 991 -44.79 41.01 -3.67
C ASP A 991 -45.27 41.09 -2.21
N ASP A 992 -44.36 41.39 -1.29
CA ASP A 992 -44.64 41.47 0.15
C ASP A 992 -44.00 42.73 0.75
N PHE A 993 -44.74 43.83 0.67
CA PHE A 993 -44.37 45.11 1.26
C PHE A 993 -44.75 45.14 2.75
N ARG A 994 -43.77 45.30 3.63
CA ARG A 994 -43.95 45.28 5.08
C ARG A 994 -43.43 46.55 5.71
N LEU A 995 -44.33 47.24 6.41
CA LEU A 995 -43.96 48.33 7.32
C LEU A 995 -43.94 47.81 8.75
N THR A 996 -42.95 48.25 9.51
CA THR A 996 -42.82 47.99 10.95
C THR A 996 -43.11 49.28 11.71
N ASP A 997 -43.91 49.22 12.79
CA ASP A 997 -44.31 50.43 13.52
C ASP A 997 -43.10 51.19 14.08
N GLY A 998 -43.03 52.48 13.74
CA GLY A 998 -41.92 53.37 14.10
C GLY A 998 -40.64 53.21 13.29
N GLN A 999 -40.51 52.22 12.40
CA GLN A 999 -39.30 52.07 11.57
C GLN A 999 -39.49 52.72 10.20
N SER A 1000 -38.63 53.67 9.84
CA SER A 1000 -38.64 54.29 8.51
C SER A 1000 -38.10 53.33 7.45
N LEU A 1001 -38.79 53.22 6.31
CA LEU A 1001 -38.33 52.53 5.11
C LEU A 1001 -38.04 53.57 4.00
N PRO A 1002 -36.83 53.56 3.40
CA PRO A 1002 -36.50 54.46 2.30
C PRO A 1002 -37.21 54.03 1.01
N ILE A 1003 -38.05 54.91 0.47
CA ILE A 1003 -38.81 54.70 -0.76
C ILE A 1003 -38.45 55.82 -1.73
N GLY A 1004 -37.85 55.46 -2.86
CA GLY A 1004 -37.32 56.37 -3.90
C GLY A 1004 -37.90 56.14 -5.29
N LEU A 1005 -38.78 55.15 -5.48
CA LEU A 1005 -39.59 54.96 -6.69
C LEU A 1005 -41.03 54.59 -6.34
N ASP A 1006 -41.93 54.80 -7.29
CA ASP A 1006 -43.31 54.30 -7.23
C ASP A 1006 -43.33 52.81 -7.58
N PHE A 1007 -44.11 52.01 -6.85
CA PHE A 1007 -44.32 50.60 -7.15
C PHE A 1007 -45.67 50.09 -6.64
N THR A 1008 -46.13 48.97 -7.21
CA THR A 1008 -47.32 48.26 -6.72
C THR A 1008 -46.91 47.23 -5.67
N ALA A 1009 -47.44 47.33 -4.46
CA ALA A 1009 -47.33 46.28 -3.45
C ALA A 1009 -48.43 45.24 -3.66
N THR A 1010 -48.09 44.03 -4.12
CA THR A 1010 -49.06 42.94 -4.30
C THR A 1010 -49.74 42.63 -2.96
N LYS A 1011 -48.97 42.61 -1.88
CA LYS A 1011 -49.46 42.59 -0.50
C LYS A 1011 -48.71 43.62 0.33
N ALA A 1012 -49.45 44.45 1.06
CA ALA A 1012 -48.92 45.39 2.03
C ALA A 1012 -49.37 44.98 3.44
N THR A 1013 -48.44 44.89 4.39
CA THR A 1013 -48.73 44.56 5.80
C THR A 1013 -48.21 45.66 6.72
N TYR A 1014 -49.06 46.09 7.66
CA TYR A 1014 -48.69 47.02 8.72
C TYR A 1014 -49.58 46.79 9.95
N ASP A 1015 -49.01 46.19 10.99
CA ASP A 1015 -49.71 45.96 12.26
C ASP A 1015 -49.36 47.04 13.28
N ARG A 1016 -50.39 47.64 13.89
CA ARG A 1016 -50.20 48.69 14.90
C ARG A 1016 -51.29 48.66 15.97
N THR A 1017 -50.88 48.90 17.21
CA THR A 1017 -51.79 49.07 18.35
C THR A 1017 -52.34 50.50 18.42
N LEU A 1018 -53.64 50.65 18.63
CA LEU A 1018 -54.30 51.96 18.76
C LEU A 1018 -54.28 52.49 20.20
N ALA A 1019 -54.18 53.81 20.34
CA ALA A 1019 -54.28 54.50 21.63
C ALA A 1019 -55.75 54.81 21.92
N ALA A 1020 -56.37 54.03 22.81
CA ALA A 1020 -57.79 54.14 23.17
C ALA A 1020 -58.73 54.21 21.94
N GLY A 1021 -58.52 53.31 20.98
CA GLY A 1021 -59.31 53.25 19.74
C GLY A 1021 -58.98 54.31 18.70
N LYS A 1022 -57.91 55.10 18.89
CA LYS A 1022 -57.48 56.14 17.94
C LYS A 1022 -56.02 55.99 17.50
N ALA A 1023 -55.69 56.41 16.29
CA ALA A 1023 -54.30 56.59 15.83
C ALA A 1023 -54.17 57.71 14.81
N THR A 1024 -52.98 58.32 14.73
CA THR A 1024 -52.60 59.17 13.61
C THR A 1024 -51.76 58.38 12.60
N LEU A 1025 -51.98 58.62 11.32
CA LEU A 1025 -51.44 57.82 10.23
C LEU A 1025 -50.87 58.70 9.12
N CYS A 1026 -49.72 58.33 8.56
CA CYS A 1026 -49.14 58.93 7.36
C CYS A 1026 -48.37 57.84 6.58
N LEU A 1027 -49.08 57.01 5.82
CA LEU A 1027 -48.53 55.85 5.13
C LEU A 1027 -47.95 56.20 3.76
N PRO A 1028 -46.95 55.47 3.25
CA PRO A 1028 -46.36 55.69 1.93
C PRO A 1028 -47.20 55.14 0.76
N TYR A 1029 -48.38 54.59 1.02
CA TYR A 1029 -49.27 54.02 0.00
C TYR A 1029 -50.70 54.50 0.15
N GLU A 1030 -51.44 54.36 -0.94
CA GLU A 1030 -52.88 54.55 -0.97
C GLU A 1030 -53.58 53.43 -0.19
N LEU A 1031 -54.44 53.79 0.78
CA LEU A 1031 -55.11 52.82 1.66
C LEU A 1031 -56.64 52.97 1.59
N PRO A 1032 -57.38 51.96 1.12
CA PRO A 1032 -58.84 51.94 1.22
C PRO A 1032 -59.32 52.00 2.67
N VAL A 1033 -60.35 52.81 2.96
CA VAL A 1033 -60.95 52.89 4.31
C VAL A 1033 -61.80 51.65 4.55
N GLN A 1034 -61.29 50.70 5.34
CA GLN A 1034 -61.96 49.43 5.68
C GLN A 1034 -61.71 49.04 7.15
N GLY A 1035 -62.79 48.79 7.91
CA GLY A 1035 -62.68 48.38 9.32
C GLY A 1035 -62.33 49.50 10.31
N PHE A 1036 -62.27 50.75 9.87
CA PHE A 1036 -62.08 51.95 10.70
C PHE A 1036 -62.70 53.18 10.03
N LYS A 1037 -62.91 54.25 10.80
CA LYS A 1037 -63.24 55.58 10.26
C LYS A 1037 -61.98 56.43 10.14
N ALA A 1038 -61.86 57.15 9.03
CA ALA A 1038 -60.72 58.00 8.75
C ALA A 1038 -61.15 59.46 8.64
N TYR A 1039 -60.34 60.34 9.20
CA TYR A 1039 -60.62 61.75 9.23
C TYR A 1039 -59.40 62.56 8.78
N THR A 1040 -59.66 63.62 8.03
CA THR A 1040 -58.66 64.61 7.65
C THR A 1040 -59.01 65.97 8.21
N LEU A 1041 -58.06 66.91 8.17
CA LEU A 1041 -58.26 68.24 8.71
C LEU A 1041 -59.41 68.93 7.96
N ALA A 1042 -60.40 69.47 8.69
CA ALA A 1042 -61.51 70.17 8.08
C ALA A 1042 -61.04 71.54 7.54
N ASP A 1043 -61.56 71.94 6.37
CA ASP A 1043 -61.12 73.17 5.68
C ASP A 1043 -61.44 74.43 6.50
N ARG A 1044 -62.50 74.39 7.33
CA ARG A 1044 -62.90 75.47 8.23
C ARG A 1044 -62.72 75.06 9.69
N GLN A 1045 -62.02 75.91 10.44
CA GLN A 1045 -61.77 75.73 11.88
C GLN A 1045 -62.45 76.85 12.64
N GLU A 1046 -63.28 76.51 13.63
CA GLU A 1046 -64.15 77.48 14.33
C GLU A 1046 -63.74 77.70 15.80
N SER A 1047 -62.74 76.98 16.31
CA SER A 1047 -62.27 77.04 17.70
C SER A 1047 -60.75 77.11 17.85
N ARG A 1048 -60.29 77.79 18.91
CA ARG A 1048 -58.86 77.83 19.34
C ARG A 1048 -58.50 76.73 20.34
N THR A 1049 -59.49 76.03 20.88
CA THR A 1049 -59.33 74.97 21.89
C THR A 1049 -59.81 73.60 21.41
N ALA A 1050 -60.37 73.55 20.20
CA ALA A 1050 -60.81 72.34 19.54
C ALA A 1050 -60.40 72.34 18.05
N VAL A 1051 -60.00 71.18 17.53
CA VAL A 1051 -59.69 70.98 16.11
C VAL A 1051 -60.78 70.13 15.47
N HIS A 1052 -61.29 70.64 14.36
CA HIS A 1052 -62.34 70.00 13.59
C HIS A 1052 -61.71 69.14 12.50
N PHE A 1053 -62.17 67.89 12.44
CA PHE A 1053 -61.83 66.98 11.37
C PHE A 1053 -63.08 66.64 10.55
N LYS A 1054 -62.90 66.41 9.25
CA LYS A 1054 -63.96 65.91 8.35
C LYS A 1054 -63.67 64.45 8.00
N GLU A 1055 -64.73 63.64 7.95
CA GLU A 1055 -64.64 62.24 7.56
C GLU A 1055 -64.19 62.12 6.09
N VAL A 1056 -63.36 61.12 5.81
CA VAL A 1056 -62.87 60.78 4.47
C VAL A 1056 -63.41 59.42 4.10
N ASN A 1057 -64.19 59.37 3.02
CA ASN A 1057 -64.72 58.14 2.45
C ASN A 1057 -63.89 57.72 1.21
N GLY A 1058 -63.71 56.42 0.99
CA GLY A 1058 -62.98 55.88 -0.17
C GLY A 1058 -61.52 55.53 0.14
N THR A 1059 -60.57 56.08 -0.62
CA THR A 1059 -59.14 55.76 -0.51
C THR A 1059 -58.35 56.92 0.08
N LEU A 1060 -57.55 56.64 1.10
CA LEU A 1060 -56.60 57.57 1.70
C LEU A 1060 -55.39 57.73 0.78
N GLY A 1061 -54.95 58.96 0.52
CA GLY A 1061 -53.80 59.22 -0.35
C GLY A 1061 -52.47 58.92 0.35
N ALA A 1062 -51.47 58.50 -0.43
CA ALA A 1062 -50.11 58.27 0.07
C ALA A 1062 -49.48 59.56 0.65
N TYR A 1063 -48.68 59.37 1.69
CA TYR A 1063 -48.03 60.36 2.54
C TYR A 1063 -48.95 61.49 3.00
N ARG A 1064 -50.27 61.28 3.10
CA ARG A 1064 -51.18 62.26 3.70
C ARG A 1064 -51.46 61.92 5.16
N PRO A 1065 -51.49 62.92 6.06
CA PRO A 1065 -51.79 62.70 7.46
C PRO A 1065 -53.30 62.53 7.70
N TYR A 1066 -53.68 61.46 8.42
CA TYR A 1066 -55.04 61.12 8.80
C TYR A 1066 -55.16 60.79 10.29
N LEU A 1067 -56.32 61.07 10.87
CA LEU A 1067 -56.73 60.59 12.18
C LEU A 1067 -57.70 59.43 11.99
N LEU A 1068 -57.43 58.31 12.65
CA LEU A 1068 -58.23 57.09 12.57
C LEU A 1068 -58.93 56.82 13.90
N VAL A 1069 -60.15 56.30 13.80
CA VAL A 1069 -60.94 55.82 14.94
C VAL A 1069 -61.47 54.42 14.61
N ALA A 1070 -61.24 53.45 15.49
CA ALA A 1070 -61.70 52.07 15.33
C ALA A 1070 -61.97 51.40 16.69
N ASP A 1071 -62.96 50.51 16.73
CA ASP A 1071 -63.35 49.74 17.94
C ASP A 1071 -62.51 48.46 18.14
N GLY A 1072 -61.52 48.21 17.27
CA GLY A 1072 -60.61 47.06 17.28
C GLY A 1072 -59.32 47.34 16.49
N THR A 1073 -58.55 46.29 16.16
CA THR A 1073 -57.33 46.43 15.35
C THR A 1073 -57.69 46.78 13.90
N PRO A 1074 -57.31 47.97 13.38
CA PRO A 1074 -57.67 48.37 12.02
C PRO A 1074 -56.80 47.64 10.99
N GLN A 1075 -57.39 47.35 9.83
CA GLN A 1075 -56.65 46.79 8.70
C GLN A 1075 -55.89 47.93 8.00
N LEU A 1076 -54.62 48.12 8.37
CA LEU A 1076 -53.76 49.15 7.76
C LEU A 1076 -52.95 48.65 6.55
N GLY A 1077 -53.22 47.42 6.09
CA GLY A 1077 -52.60 46.80 4.92
C GLY A 1077 -53.65 46.24 3.94
N GLY A 1078 -53.22 45.70 2.81
CA GLY A 1078 -54.12 45.22 1.77
C GLY A 1078 -53.40 44.64 0.56
N GLU A 1079 -54.15 44.34 -0.50
CA GLU A 1079 -53.62 43.82 -1.75
C GLU A 1079 -53.57 44.89 -2.84
N ASN A 1080 -52.56 44.83 -3.70
CA ASN A 1080 -52.36 45.69 -4.87
C ASN A 1080 -52.35 47.20 -4.55
N LEU A 1081 -51.73 47.59 -3.43
CA LEU A 1081 -51.67 48.99 -3.00
C LEU A 1081 -50.58 49.74 -3.76
N GLN A 1082 -50.89 50.96 -4.20
CA GLN A 1082 -49.92 51.84 -4.86
C GLN A 1082 -49.03 52.52 -3.82
N VAL A 1083 -47.75 52.12 -3.75
CA VAL A 1083 -46.73 52.78 -2.94
C VAL A 1083 -46.13 53.91 -3.76
N LYS A 1084 -46.03 55.09 -3.15
CA LYS A 1084 -45.54 56.31 -3.80
C LYS A 1084 -44.22 56.76 -3.22
N ALA A 1085 -43.37 57.34 -4.06
CA ALA A 1085 -42.15 58.02 -3.63
C ALA A 1085 -42.39 59.51 -3.32
N ASP A 1086 -43.40 60.14 -3.92
CA ASP A 1086 -43.69 61.57 -3.73
C ASP A 1086 -44.25 61.87 -2.34
N ARG A 1087 -43.55 62.72 -1.58
CA ARG A 1087 -43.89 63.13 -0.20
C ARG A 1087 -44.55 64.51 -0.13
N SER A 1088 -44.92 65.12 -1.25
CA SER A 1088 -45.44 66.49 -1.33
C SER A 1088 -46.68 66.75 -0.45
N SER A 1089 -47.48 65.73 -0.17
CA SER A 1089 -48.75 65.85 0.59
C SER A 1089 -48.63 65.60 2.10
N ILE A 1090 -47.41 65.55 2.65
CA ILE A 1090 -47.13 65.23 4.07
C ILE A 1090 -47.60 66.26 5.09
N VAL A 1091 -47.94 67.48 4.66
CA VAL A 1091 -48.47 68.55 5.52
C VAL A 1091 -49.79 69.05 4.97
N LEU A 1092 -50.83 69.05 5.80
CA LEU A 1092 -52.11 69.70 5.55
C LEU A 1092 -52.26 70.93 6.44
N SER A 1093 -52.90 71.98 5.94
CA SER A 1093 -53.12 73.22 6.69
C SER A 1093 -54.58 73.68 6.60
N ALA A 1094 -55.10 74.20 7.71
CA ALA A 1094 -56.42 74.84 7.78
C ALA A 1094 -56.41 75.93 8.87
N GLY A 1095 -56.45 77.20 8.46
CA GLY A 1095 -56.28 78.34 9.36
C GLY A 1095 -54.93 78.30 10.07
N ASN A 1096 -54.93 78.35 11.41
CA ASN A 1096 -53.72 78.29 12.24
C ASN A 1096 -53.31 76.84 12.60
N TYR A 1097 -54.03 75.82 12.12
CA TYR A 1097 -53.70 74.43 12.40
C TYR A 1097 -53.02 73.77 11.21
N TYR A 1098 -52.01 72.96 11.52
CA TYR A 1098 -51.34 72.08 10.58
C TYR A 1098 -51.47 70.65 11.06
N PHE A 1099 -51.78 69.73 10.15
CA PHE A 1099 -51.67 68.30 10.42
C PHE A 1099 -50.48 67.77 9.62
N LYS A 1100 -49.46 67.29 10.31
CA LYS A 1100 -48.15 66.97 9.74
C LYS A 1100 -47.84 65.49 9.92
N GLY A 1101 -47.55 64.81 8.83
CA GLY A 1101 -47.06 63.44 8.81
C GLY A 1101 -45.59 63.34 9.17
N ALA A 1102 -45.21 62.18 9.69
CA ALA A 1102 -43.84 61.80 10.05
C ALA A 1102 -43.46 60.56 9.25
N VAL A 1103 -42.40 60.62 8.45
CA VAL A 1103 -41.86 59.45 7.70
C VAL A 1103 -40.58 58.89 8.32
N HIS A 1104 -40.07 59.57 9.33
CA HIS A 1104 -39.00 59.18 10.25
C HIS A 1104 -39.36 59.77 11.63
N ASP A 1105 -38.65 59.35 12.67
CA ASP A 1105 -38.91 59.85 14.03
C ASP A 1105 -38.72 61.36 14.14
N VAL A 1106 -39.77 62.06 14.57
CA VAL A 1106 -39.70 63.50 14.89
C VAL A 1106 -39.45 63.65 16.37
N VAL A 1107 -38.29 64.18 16.72
CA VAL A 1107 -37.79 64.30 18.10
C VAL A 1107 -38.40 65.50 18.85
N ASN A 1108 -38.42 65.43 20.19
CA ASN A 1108 -39.09 66.40 21.08
C ASN A 1108 -38.74 67.86 20.78
N TRP A 1109 -37.47 68.17 20.48
CA TRP A 1109 -37.05 69.56 20.26
C TRP A 1109 -37.74 70.17 19.03
N TRP A 1110 -37.90 69.38 17.97
CA TRP A 1110 -38.60 69.79 16.75
C TRP A 1110 -40.11 69.94 17.01
N LEU A 1111 -40.70 68.97 17.71
CA LEU A 1111 -42.12 68.99 18.08
C LEU A 1111 -42.48 70.18 18.98
N THR A 1112 -41.61 70.51 19.94
CA THR A 1112 -41.82 71.65 20.84
C THR A 1112 -41.70 72.97 20.10
N SER A 1113 -40.71 73.10 19.20
CA SER A 1113 -40.55 74.29 18.35
C SER A 1113 -41.74 74.50 17.42
N ASP A 1114 -42.40 73.42 17.01
CA ASP A 1114 -43.54 73.44 16.10
C ASP A 1114 -44.89 73.55 16.84
N HIS A 1115 -44.87 73.79 18.15
CA HIS A 1115 -46.08 73.85 19.00
C HIS A 1115 -46.98 72.62 18.84
N ALA A 1116 -46.35 71.44 18.73
CA ALA A 1116 -47.03 70.21 18.38
C ALA A 1116 -47.94 69.68 19.51
N TYR A 1117 -48.98 68.98 19.09
CA TYR A 1117 -49.87 68.16 19.88
C TYR A 1117 -49.83 66.74 19.34
N ILE A 1118 -49.58 65.78 20.23
CA ILE A 1118 -49.48 64.38 19.87
C ILE A 1118 -50.58 63.57 20.56
N LEU A 1119 -51.10 62.57 19.86
CA LEU A 1119 -52.06 61.63 20.43
C LEU A 1119 -51.34 60.74 21.47
N GLN A 1120 -51.84 60.75 22.71
CA GLN A 1120 -51.32 59.90 23.79
C GLN A 1120 -52.24 58.72 24.07
N ALA A 1121 -51.79 57.80 24.93
CA ALA A 1121 -52.49 56.56 25.29
C ALA A 1121 -53.91 56.79 25.85
N ASP A 1122 -54.19 57.97 26.39
CA ASP A 1122 -55.52 58.37 26.90
C ASP A 1122 -56.50 58.79 25.79
N GLY A 1123 -56.11 58.70 24.51
CA GLY A 1123 -56.98 59.02 23.38
C GLY A 1123 -57.17 60.53 23.12
N LEU A 1124 -56.37 61.37 23.79
CA LEU A 1124 -56.37 62.83 23.65
C LEU A 1124 -55.06 63.36 23.04
N PHE A 1125 -55.13 64.55 22.46
CA PHE A 1125 -53.96 65.25 21.92
C PHE A 1125 -53.37 66.20 22.98
N HIS A 1126 -52.15 65.91 23.40
CA HIS A 1126 -51.44 66.68 24.43
C HIS A 1126 -50.36 67.55 23.80
N LYS A 1127 -50.26 68.79 24.28
CA LYS A 1127 -49.22 69.72 23.86
C LYS A 1127 -47.84 69.19 24.26
N VAL A 1128 -46.92 69.11 23.30
CA VAL A 1128 -45.54 68.71 23.55
C VAL A 1128 -44.82 69.88 24.23
N THR A 1129 -44.06 69.57 25.29
CA THR A 1129 -43.25 70.55 26.02
C THR A 1129 -41.79 70.11 26.03
N SER A 1130 -40.88 71.08 26.18
CA SER A 1130 -39.43 70.86 26.26
C SER A 1130 -39.00 70.04 27.48
N ASN A 1131 -39.89 69.89 28.47
CA ASN A 1131 -39.56 69.28 29.77
C ASN A 1131 -39.57 67.74 29.72
N ASN A 1132 -39.92 67.14 28.57
CA ASN A 1132 -39.87 65.69 28.36
C ASN A 1132 -39.16 65.35 27.04
N PRO A 1133 -37.81 65.33 27.01
CA PRO A 1133 -37.04 65.14 25.78
C PRO A 1133 -37.22 63.75 25.15
N SER A 1134 -37.77 62.77 25.88
CA SER A 1134 -38.03 61.41 25.38
C SER A 1134 -39.24 61.31 24.43
N VAL A 1135 -40.05 62.37 24.34
CA VAL A 1135 -41.26 62.38 23.49
C VAL A 1135 -40.87 62.47 22.02
N THR A 1136 -41.28 61.47 21.24
CA THR A 1136 -41.11 61.46 19.77
C THR A 1136 -42.43 61.17 19.07
N VAL A 1137 -42.51 61.53 17.79
CA VAL A 1137 -43.53 61.01 16.87
C VAL A 1137 -42.83 60.02 15.95
N PRO A 1138 -43.06 58.70 16.13
CA PRO A 1138 -42.47 57.69 15.28
C PRO A 1138 -42.86 57.80 13.80
N ALA A 1139 -42.09 57.16 12.93
CA ALA A 1139 -42.41 57.04 11.50
C ALA A 1139 -43.83 56.50 11.23
N TYR A 1140 -44.41 56.95 10.12
CA TYR A 1140 -45.75 56.66 9.61
C TYR A 1140 -46.92 57.14 10.48
N ARG A 1141 -46.65 58.07 11.39
CA ARG A 1141 -47.66 58.74 12.24
C ARG A 1141 -47.85 60.19 11.81
N ALA A 1142 -48.76 60.89 12.47
CA ALA A 1142 -48.94 62.32 12.27
C ALA A 1142 -49.17 63.05 13.61
N TYR A 1143 -48.95 64.36 13.62
CA TYR A 1143 -49.16 65.23 14.76
C TYR A 1143 -49.77 66.55 14.32
N ILE A 1144 -50.47 67.22 15.23
CA ILE A 1144 -51.10 68.51 14.96
C ILE A 1144 -50.16 69.60 15.45
N SER A 1145 -49.94 70.64 14.67
CA SER A 1145 -49.25 71.86 15.08
C SER A 1145 -50.25 73.01 15.07
N TYR A 1146 -50.11 73.92 16.04
CA TYR A 1146 -50.91 75.14 16.10
C TYR A 1146 -49.98 76.35 16.04
N ASN A 1147 -50.18 77.21 15.04
CA ASN A 1147 -49.33 78.37 14.75
C ASN A 1147 -49.56 79.54 15.73
N SER A 1148 -49.47 79.26 17.03
CA SER A 1148 -49.49 80.23 18.12
C SER A 1148 -48.99 79.59 19.42
N HIS A 1149 -48.24 80.36 20.21
CA HIS A 1149 -47.72 79.93 21.50
C HIS A 1149 -48.82 79.74 22.57
N GLU A 1150 -50.01 80.35 22.38
CA GLU A 1150 -51.10 80.44 23.38
C GLU A 1150 -52.11 79.28 23.35
N GLY A 1151 -51.77 78.13 22.75
CA GLY A 1151 -52.68 76.98 22.67
C GLY A 1151 -52.91 76.27 24.01
N ALA A 1152 -54.09 75.65 24.16
CA ALA A 1152 -54.55 74.92 25.35
C ALA A 1152 -53.61 73.75 25.75
N LYS A 1153 -53.63 73.32 27.02
CA LYS A 1153 -52.83 72.16 27.46
C LYS A 1153 -53.26 70.83 26.81
N ARG A 1154 -54.56 70.72 26.52
CA ARG A 1154 -55.18 69.59 25.81
C ARG A 1154 -56.06 70.15 24.69
N LEU A 1155 -55.98 69.52 23.53
CA LEU A 1155 -56.76 69.91 22.36
C LEU A 1155 -57.96 68.97 22.22
N SER A 1156 -59.17 69.53 22.22
CA SER A 1156 -60.38 68.72 21.97
C SER A 1156 -60.46 68.39 20.47
N ILE A 1157 -60.88 67.18 20.12
CA ILE A 1157 -61.12 66.82 18.72
C ILE A 1157 -62.62 66.77 18.47
N VAL A 1158 -63.07 67.38 17.38
CA VAL A 1158 -64.47 67.38 16.96
C VAL A 1158 -64.60 66.66 15.62
N PHE A 1159 -65.40 65.60 15.62
CA PHE A 1159 -65.83 64.83 14.45
C PHE A 1159 -67.28 64.37 14.67
N ASP A 1160 -68.05 64.19 13.59
CA ASP A 1160 -69.42 63.64 13.58
C ASP A 1160 -70.51 64.37 14.41
N GLY A 1161 -70.40 65.68 14.64
CA GLY A 1161 -71.50 66.48 15.25
C GLY A 1161 -71.84 66.19 16.71
N GLU A 1162 -71.27 65.15 17.33
CA GLU A 1162 -71.31 64.91 18.77
C GLU A 1162 -70.01 65.39 19.43
N THR A 1163 -70.16 66.23 20.46
CA THR A 1163 -69.06 66.61 21.34
C THR A 1163 -68.78 65.44 22.29
N THR A 1164 -67.51 65.09 22.51
CA THR A 1164 -67.14 64.36 23.73
C THR A 1164 -67.26 65.33 24.90
N GLY A 1165 -68.51 65.53 25.31
CA GLY A 1165 -68.95 66.49 26.30
C GLY A 1165 -68.56 66.06 27.71
N ILE A 1166 -67.89 66.99 28.38
CA ILE A 1166 -68.04 67.25 29.81
C ILE A 1166 -69.52 67.07 30.21
N TYR A 1167 -69.80 66.10 31.10
CA TYR A 1167 -71.10 66.00 31.78
C TYR A 1167 -71.23 67.11 32.85
N GLY A 1168 -72.39 67.77 32.87
CA GLY A 1168 -72.78 68.86 33.77
C GLY A 1168 -73.02 68.44 35.23
N THR A 1169 -72.72 69.28 36.23
CA THR A 1169 -73.51 70.39 36.84
C THR A 1169 -74.66 69.95 37.76
N THR A 1170 -74.52 70.19 39.06
CA THR A 1170 -75.60 70.70 39.96
C THR A 1170 -75.03 71.11 41.32
N ASP A 1171 -75.48 72.26 41.80
CA ASP A 1171 -75.44 72.74 43.19
C ASP A 1171 -76.63 72.07 43.92
N GLY A 1172 -76.47 71.63 45.18
CA GLY A 1172 -77.60 71.17 45.99
C GLY A 1172 -77.49 69.79 46.65
N THR A 1173 -77.39 69.87 47.99
CA THR A 1173 -77.96 68.98 49.00
C THR A 1173 -77.34 67.60 49.28
N THR A 1174 -76.96 67.44 50.57
CA THR A 1174 -77.04 66.24 51.42
C THR A 1174 -76.13 65.03 51.09
N ASP A 1175 -75.46 64.50 52.13
CA ASP A 1175 -74.80 63.18 52.20
C ASP A 1175 -73.77 62.82 51.09
N GLY A 1176 -72.45 62.68 51.30
CA GLY A 1176 -71.65 62.54 52.52
C GLY A 1176 -70.33 63.34 52.53
N ALA A 1177 -70.35 64.37 53.38
CA ALA A 1177 -69.32 65.01 54.21
C ALA A 1177 -68.09 65.77 53.62
N THR A 1178 -68.37 67.02 53.24
CA THR A 1178 -67.71 68.32 53.62
C THR A 1178 -66.19 68.44 53.75
N ASP A 1179 -65.63 69.16 52.77
CA ASP A 1179 -64.84 70.40 52.86
C ASP A 1179 -64.07 70.74 54.15
N GLY A 1180 -62.76 70.91 53.97
CA GLY A 1180 -62.14 72.24 54.00
C GLY A 1180 -61.63 72.77 55.35
N ALA A 1181 -60.32 72.96 55.45
CA ALA A 1181 -59.77 74.15 56.11
C ALA A 1181 -58.35 74.40 55.62
N ALA A 1182 -58.19 75.59 55.05
CA ALA A 1182 -56.99 76.15 54.48
C ALA A 1182 -56.45 77.20 55.45
N ASP A 1183 -55.19 77.07 55.89
CA ASP A 1183 -54.49 78.09 56.66
C ASP A 1183 -53.08 78.22 56.10
N GLY A 1184 -52.82 79.31 55.39
CA GLY A 1184 -51.49 79.61 54.86
C GLY A 1184 -51.25 81.11 54.75
N ALA A 1185 -49.98 81.47 54.65
CA ALA A 1185 -49.49 82.83 54.80
C ALA A 1185 -50.11 83.84 53.80
N VAL A 1186 -50.23 85.08 54.26
CA VAL A 1186 -50.79 86.22 53.54
C VAL A 1186 -49.66 87.06 52.96
N TYR A 1187 -49.72 87.35 51.65
CA TYR A 1187 -48.72 88.14 50.94
C TYR A 1187 -49.33 89.38 50.30
N ASN A 1188 -48.60 90.51 50.32
CA ASN A 1188 -48.95 91.68 49.52
C ASN A 1188 -48.58 91.47 48.03
N LEU A 1189 -48.99 92.39 47.15
CA LEU A 1189 -48.74 92.29 45.72
C LEU A 1189 -47.26 92.46 45.32
N GLN A 1190 -46.39 92.86 46.25
CA GLN A 1190 -44.93 92.90 46.09
C GLN A 1190 -44.24 91.61 46.55
N GLY A 1191 -45.01 90.60 46.98
CA GLY A 1191 -44.50 89.29 47.40
C GLY A 1191 -43.95 89.24 48.83
N GLN A 1192 -44.15 90.30 49.63
CA GLN A 1192 -43.75 90.31 51.03
C GLN A 1192 -44.84 89.65 51.90
N ARG A 1193 -44.43 88.76 52.80
CA ARG A 1193 -45.33 88.12 53.78
C ARG A 1193 -45.75 89.15 54.82
N VAL A 1194 -47.05 89.36 54.98
CA VAL A 1194 -47.63 90.37 55.88
C VAL A 1194 -48.40 89.77 57.07
N ALA A 1195 -48.76 88.48 56.99
CA ALA A 1195 -49.29 87.71 58.12
C ALA A 1195 -49.16 86.21 57.85
N ASP A 1196 -49.28 85.40 58.90
CA ASP A 1196 -49.15 83.94 58.83
C ASP A 1196 -50.44 83.22 58.44
N ARG A 1197 -51.59 83.87 58.63
CA ARG A 1197 -52.92 83.44 58.21
C ARG A 1197 -53.84 84.65 58.05
N LEU A 1198 -54.94 84.52 57.31
CA LEU A 1198 -55.92 85.59 57.11
C LEU A 1198 -57.14 85.40 58.01
N ASP A 1199 -57.01 85.76 59.29
CA ASP A 1199 -58.11 85.76 60.26
C ASP A 1199 -58.76 87.15 60.43
N ASP A 1200 -59.86 87.21 61.19
CA ASP A 1200 -60.63 88.44 61.42
C ASP A 1200 -59.88 89.52 62.22
N SER A 1201 -58.79 89.16 62.91
CA SER A 1201 -57.90 90.11 63.59
C SER A 1201 -56.96 90.77 62.58
N VAL A 1202 -56.33 89.96 61.72
CA VAL A 1202 -55.44 90.41 60.65
C VAL A 1202 -56.18 91.28 59.64
N ARG A 1203 -57.43 90.93 59.28
CA ARG A 1203 -58.27 91.72 58.36
C ARG A 1203 -58.54 93.16 58.81
N ARG A 1204 -58.44 93.46 60.12
CA ARG A 1204 -58.64 94.82 60.66
C ARG A 1204 -57.35 95.61 60.84
N GLN A 1205 -56.19 94.96 60.70
CA GLN A 1205 -54.87 95.56 60.96
C GLN A 1205 -54.07 95.82 59.69
N ILE A 1206 -54.31 95.06 58.62
CA ILE A 1206 -53.66 95.27 57.32
C ILE A 1206 -54.40 96.33 56.50
N PRO A 1207 -53.70 97.20 55.75
CA PRO A 1207 -54.34 98.23 54.94
C PRO A 1207 -55.35 97.65 53.93
N THR A 1208 -56.41 98.40 53.64
CA THR A 1208 -57.34 98.12 52.53
C THR A 1208 -56.54 97.84 51.25
N GLY A 1209 -56.75 96.69 50.64
CA GLY A 1209 -55.89 96.23 49.56
C GLY A 1209 -56.16 94.80 49.11
N VAL A 1210 -55.43 94.39 48.07
CA VAL A 1210 -55.50 93.05 47.50
C VAL A 1210 -54.34 92.22 48.04
N TYR A 1211 -54.64 91.04 48.57
CA TYR A 1211 -53.68 90.11 49.13
C TYR A 1211 -53.81 88.74 48.47
N ILE A 1212 -52.75 87.95 48.56
CA ILE A 1212 -52.74 86.55 48.12
C ILE A 1212 -52.69 85.66 49.36
N VAL A 1213 -53.66 84.75 49.47
CA VAL A 1213 -53.75 83.76 50.56
C VAL A 1213 -54.00 82.41 49.90
N ASN A 1214 -53.12 81.43 50.15
CA ASN A 1214 -53.18 80.10 49.53
C ASN A 1214 -53.42 80.15 48.00
N GLY A 1215 -52.70 81.04 47.33
CA GLY A 1215 -52.72 81.18 45.86
C GLY A 1215 -53.99 81.83 45.29
N ARG A 1216 -54.90 82.35 46.13
CA ARG A 1216 -56.13 83.05 45.70
C ARG A 1216 -56.06 84.54 46.04
N LYS A 1217 -56.62 85.36 45.15
CA LYS A 1217 -56.79 86.80 45.34
C LYS A 1217 -57.90 87.07 46.34
N VAL A 1218 -57.58 87.74 47.44
CA VAL A 1218 -58.53 88.17 48.47
C VAL A 1218 -58.49 89.69 48.57
N VAL A 1219 -59.65 90.33 48.61
CA VAL A 1219 -59.78 91.78 48.77
C VAL A 1219 -60.19 92.08 50.21
N VAL A 1220 -59.36 92.83 50.91
CA VAL A 1220 -59.68 93.37 52.23
C VAL A 1220 -60.13 94.81 52.00
N LYS A 1221 -61.38 95.11 52.36
CA LYS A 1221 -62.00 96.43 52.22
C LYS A 1221 -61.81 97.26 53.47
#